data_AF-A0AAN9P6Y8-F1
#
_entry.id   AF-A0AAN9P6Y8-F1
#
_cell.length_a   1.000
_cell.length_b   1.000
_cell.length_c   1.000
_cell.angle_alpha   90.00
_cell.angle_beta   90.00
_cell.angle_gamma   90.00
#
_symmetry.space_group_name_H-M   'P 1'
#
loop_
_entity.id
_entity.type
_entity.pdbx_description
1 polymer ?
#
loop_
_entity_poly.entity_id
_entity_poly.type
_entity_poly.pdbx_seq_one_letter_code
_entity_poly.pdbx_strand_id
1 'polypeptide(L)'
;MDSLKVTIDAEQNTVSVYNNGDGVPVVIHQEEKVCVPELIFGHLLTSSNYDNNVKKTTGGRNGYGAKLTNIFSTEFVIETADGKRQKKYKQVFNNNTGKKSEPAITKCKDGENWTKVTFKPDLEKFKMTYLEEDVVALMKKRVLDMAGCLGKAVKVELNGRVIRMKSFRDYADLYLKSAEKNRPVPLPRYVNEKGDYEYPLSMFKETFSLKSSARLASIVEPRRISFLMMPNTNRILFLRTNKSRLRSAVLWLYDGGPWSRRHRGGLRSREERRERERSRFFGIVKKEIRHGSTVEADLVMESQRKGFTRQILIVAWHFVLVHGGSHGAWCWYKVATLLKSAGHNVTALDLAGCGINPKQVHEIRSISEYYEPLMTFMDSVPPKEKVILVCHSFGGISVSVAMEKFPEKISVAVFVTASVINENFTAQAAIEEMLRVVGPLMTDTQYSLSDVPNKPPTALLLGPKAIASNFYQFSPSEDLALALSLLRPHPIFNDVEALLKETTITQQRNGSVPKVYIISKGDKIKTEDSQLWVIERTGPYAEVKVIADSDHMESKTKMESPQFPKHFVLVHGGCHGAWCWYKVATLLKSAGHNVTALDLAGCGINPKQVHEIRSISDYYEPLMTFMDSVPPKEKVILVCHSFGGISVSVAMEKFPEKISVAVFVTASAINENLTAQAAFEEFAEMTTRMGSLMDTHYFFLDGPNKPPTALLLGPKAMTSNFYQLSPPEDLALALSLLRPHPIFNDVEALLKETTITQQRNGSVPKVYIISKGDKIKTEESQLWIIERTGPYAEVKVIADSDHMAMLSKPKELVTHILSIANNY
;
A
#
# COMPACT_ATOMS: atom_id res chain seq x y z
N MET A 1 -34.59 -21.67 11.64
CA MET A 1 -33.76 -22.41 12.62
C MET A 1 -33.92 -21.73 13.97
N ASP A 2 -34.26 -22.48 15.01
CA ASP A 2 -34.41 -21.99 16.38
C ASP A 2 -33.58 -22.82 17.40
N SER A 3 -32.92 -23.90 16.97
CA SER A 3 -32.08 -24.74 17.82
C SER A 3 -30.77 -25.15 17.14
N LEU A 4 -29.68 -25.06 17.91
CA LEU A 4 -28.34 -25.53 17.58
C LEU A 4 -27.83 -26.40 18.74
N LYS A 5 -27.40 -27.63 18.48
CA LYS A 5 -26.84 -28.53 19.49
C LYS A 5 -25.47 -29.01 19.05
N VAL A 6 -24.50 -28.90 19.94
CA VAL A 6 -23.13 -29.37 19.72
C VAL A 6 -22.79 -30.41 20.79
N THR A 7 -22.30 -31.57 20.36
CA THR A 7 -21.78 -32.61 21.24
C THR A 7 -20.31 -32.82 20.91
N ILE A 8 -19.44 -32.69 21.91
CA ILE A 8 -18.01 -32.95 21.84
C ILE A 8 -17.76 -34.10 22.81
N ASP A 9 -17.45 -35.26 22.25
CA ASP A 9 -17.07 -36.47 22.96
C ASP A 9 -15.56 -36.66 22.81
N ALA A 10 -14.82 -36.25 23.84
CA ALA A 10 -13.35 -36.30 23.84
C ALA A 10 -12.83 -37.75 23.98
N GLU A 11 -13.59 -38.62 24.64
CA GLU A 11 -13.21 -40.03 24.82
C GLU A 11 -13.30 -40.79 23.50
N GLN A 12 -14.34 -40.51 22.70
CA GLN A 12 -14.54 -41.12 21.39
C GLN A 12 -13.98 -40.29 20.23
N ASN A 13 -13.24 -39.21 20.50
CA ASN A 13 -12.71 -38.27 19.51
C ASN A 13 -13.75 -37.83 18.46
N THR A 14 -14.98 -37.60 18.90
CA THR A 14 -16.13 -37.39 18.00
C THR A 14 -16.78 -36.04 18.28
N VAL A 15 -17.11 -35.31 17.22
CA VAL A 15 -17.86 -34.04 17.30
C VAL A 15 -19.14 -34.16 16.47
N SER A 16 -20.26 -33.74 17.05
CA SER A 16 -21.56 -33.70 16.38
C SER A 16 -22.17 -32.32 16.46
N VAL A 17 -22.66 -31.82 15.33
CA VAL A 17 -23.34 -30.53 15.20
C VAL A 17 -24.71 -30.77 14.59
N TYR A 18 -25.77 -30.39 15.30
CA TYR A 18 -27.15 -30.50 14.89
C TYR A 18 -27.78 -29.11 14.81
N ASN A 19 -28.55 -28.85 13.77
CA ASN A 19 -29.45 -27.71 13.71
C ASN A 19 -30.80 -28.09 13.11
N ASN A 20 -31.86 -27.40 13.51
CA ASN A 20 -33.16 -27.49 12.86
C ASN A 20 -33.36 -26.34 11.83
N GLY A 21 -34.55 -26.23 11.28
CA GLY A 21 -34.85 -25.40 10.09
C GLY A 21 -34.99 -26.28 8.85
N ASP A 22 -35.05 -25.68 7.67
CA ASP A 22 -35.52 -26.29 6.40
C ASP A 22 -34.79 -27.57 5.91
N GLY A 23 -33.78 -28.08 6.63
CA GLY A 23 -33.03 -29.29 6.28
C GLY A 23 -32.24 -29.14 4.99
N VAL A 24 -31.63 -30.24 4.52
CA VAL A 24 -31.04 -30.31 3.18
C VAL A 24 -31.99 -31.10 2.27
N PRO A 25 -32.35 -30.58 1.08
CA PRO A 25 -33.27 -31.27 0.17
C PRO A 25 -32.80 -32.68 -0.19
N VAL A 26 -33.65 -33.70 0.01
CA VAL A 26 -33.33 -35.09 -0.34
C VAL A 26 -33.85 -35.42 -1.74
N VAL A 27 -33.14 -34.91 -2.73
CA VAL A 27 -33.43 -35.07 -4.17
C VAL A 27 -32.16 -35.35 -4.96
N ILE A 28 -32.31 -35.98 -6.12
CA ILE A 28 -31.23 -36.09 -7.10
C ILE A 28 -31.06 -34.74 -7.80
N HIS A 29 -29.82 -34.24 -7.84
CA HIS A 29 -29.47 -33.00 -8.52
C HIS A 29 -29.60 -33.18 -10.04
N GLN A 30 -30.18 -32.20 -10.74
CA GLN A 30 -30.54 -32.33 -12.15
C GLN A 30 -29.31 -32.49 -13.06
N GLU A 31 -28.22 -31.78 -12.78
CA GLU A 31 -26.99 -31.81 -13.60
C GLU A 31 -26.03 -32.89 -13.11
N GLU A 32 -25.55 -32.78 -11.87
CA GLU A 32 -24.60 -33.69 -11.22
C GLU A 32 -25.07 -35.14 -10.98
N LYS A 33 -26.36 -35.44 -11.18
CA LYS A 33 -26.97 -36.79 -11.05
C LYS A 33 -26.76 -37.53 -9.71
N VAL A 34 -26.23 -36.88 -8.69
CA VAL A 34 -26.10 -37.40 -7.32
C VAL A 34 -27.10 -36.74 -6.37
N CYS A 35 -27.33 -37.33 -5.19
CA CYS A 35 -28.23 -36.72 -4.20
C CYS A 35 -27.65 -35.40 -3.67
N VAL A 36 -28.47 -34.37 -3.47
CA VAL A 36 -28.01 -33.04 -3.03
C VAL A 36 -27.20 -33.08 -1.72
N PRO A 37 -27.55 -33.88 -0.67
CA PRO A 37 -26.71 -34.01 0.51
C PRO A 37 -25.33 -34.59 0.18
N GLU A 38 -25.24 -35.59 -0.70
CA GLU A 38 -23.95 -36.10 -1.16
C GLU A 38 -23.14 -35.01 -1.87
N LEU A 39 -23.77 -34.28 -2.78
CA LEU A 39 -23.12 -33.23 -3.56
C LEU A 39 -22.47 -32.17 -2.67
N ILE A 40 -23.24 -31.58 -1.74
CA ILE A 40 -22.77 -30.41 -0.98
C ILE A 40 -21.82 -30.76 0.17
N PHE A 41 -21.77 -32.03 0.60
CA PHE A 41 -20.89 -32.52 1.66
C PHE A 41 -19.71 -33.37 1.16
N GLY A 42 -19.80 -33.92 -0.05
CA GLY A 42 -18.78 -34.81 -0.63
C GLY A 42 -17.98 -34.22 -1.79
N HIS A 43 -18.52 -33.24 -2.53
CA HIS A 43 -17.87 -32.70 -3.72
C HIS A 43 -17.38 -31.28 -3.46
N LEU A 44 -16.11 -31.00 -3.80
CA LEU A 44 -15.53 -29.65 -3.67
C LEU A 44 -16.27 -28.65 -4.56
N LEU A 45 -16.14 -27.36 -4.24
CA LEU A 45 -16.71 -26.27 -5.04
C LEU A 45 -18.25 -26.35 -5.23
N THR A 46 -18.96 -26.80 -4.19
CA THR A 46 -20.43 -26.85 -4.16
C THR A 46 -20.98 -25.90 -3.10
N SER A 47 -21.88 -24.99 -3.51
CA SER A 47 -22.43 -23.92 -2.66
C SER A 47 -23.73 -23.36 -3.22
N SER A 48 -24.66 -22.98 -2.34
CA SER A 48 -25.83 -22.15 -2.70
C SER A 48 -25.51 -20.65 -2.79
N ASN A 49 -24.25 -20.27 -2.56
CA ASN A 49 -23.82 -18.87 -2.39
C ASN A 49 -22.92 -18.32 -3.51
N TYR A 50 -22.91 -18.95 -4.69
CA TYR A 50 -22.10 -18.46 -5.82
C TYR A 50 -22.70 -17.27 -6.58
N ASP A 51 -24.01 -17.09 -6.54
CA ASP A 51 -24.64 -15.89 -7.10
C ASP A 51 -24.39 -14.66 -6.20
N ASN A 52 -23.48 -13.80 -6.65
CA ASN A 52 -23.08 -12.56 -6.00
C ASN A 52 -24.05 -11.39 -6.25
N ASN A 53 -25.02 -11.54 -7.15
CA ASN A 53 -26.03 -10.50 -7.41
C ASN A 53 -27.08 -10.45 -6.29
N VAL A 54 -27.24 -11.53 -5.53
CA VAL A 54 -28.12 -11.57 -4.36
C VAL A 54 -27.32 -11.15 -3.13
N LYS A 55 -27.67 -10.00 -2.54
CA LYS A 55 -27.09 -9.54 -1.28
C LYS A 55 -27.46 -10.51 -0.15
N LYS A 56 -26.52 -11.35 0.25
CA LYS A 56 -26.67 -12.33 1.34
C LYS A 56 -25.93 -11.89 2.60
N THR A 57 -26.49 -12.21 3.76
CA THR A 57 -25.86 -11.97 5.08
C THR A 57 -25.28 -13.25 5.70
N THR A 58 -25.04 -14.28 4.89
CA THR A 58 -24.55 -15.60 5.30
C THR A 58 -23.02 -15.63 5.46
N GLY A 59 -22.51 -16.51 6.34
CA GLY A 59 -21.06 -16.68 6.54
C GLY A 59 -20.36 -17.51 5.46
N GLY A 60 -21.02 -18.55 4.92
CA GLY A 60 -20.45 -19.41 3.88
C GLY A 60 -20.36 -18.68 2.53
N ARG A 61 -19.21 -18.76 1.85
CA ARG A 61 -18.98 -18.13 0.53
C ARG A 61 -18.52 -19.13 -0.52
N ASN A 62 -17.38 -19.76 -0.28
CA ASN A 62 -16.61 -20.42 -1.36
C ASN A 62 -17.00 -21.88 -1.60
N GLY A 63 -17.89 -22.47 -0.80
CA GLY A 63 -18.30 -23.87 -0.97
C GLY A 63 -17.28 -24.90 -0.51
N TYR A 64 -16.37 -24.58 0.41
CA TYR A 64 -15.34 -25.52 0.90
C TYR A 64 -15.60 -26.09 2.30
N GLY A 65 -16.12 -25.28 3.24
CA GLY A 65 -16.06 -25.59 4.68
C GLY A 65 -16.48 -27.01 5.08
N ALA A 66 -17.67 -27.45 4.66
CA ALA A 66 -18.17 -28.79 4.97
C ALA A 66 -17.29 -29.92 4.39
N LYS A 67 -16.75 -29.73 3.18
CA LYS A 67 -15.87 -30.71 2.53
C LYS A 67 -14.51 -30.76 3.20
N LEU A 68 -13.97 -29.62 3.64
CA LEU A 68 -12.71 -29.60 4.39
C LEU A 68 -12.85 -30.40 5.69
N THR A 69 -13.97 -30.25 6.42
CA THR A 69 -14.23 -31.10 7.59
C THR A 69 -14.27 -32.58 7.22
N ASN A 70 -14.92 -32.95 6.12
CA ASN A 70 -14.99 -34.33 5.64
C ASN A 70 -13.60 -34.88 5.23
N ILE A 71 -12.82 -34.12 4.46
CA ILE A 71 -11.46 -34.47 4.03
C ILE A 71 -10.53 -34.66 5.23
N PHE A 72 -10.66 -33.86 6.29
CA PHE A 72 -9.85 -34.00 7.51
C PHE A 72 -10.49 -34.90 8.57
N SER A 73 -11.35 -35.84 8.16
CA SER A 73 -11.98 -36.83 9.06
C SER A 73 -11.69 -38.26 8.64
N THR A 74 -11.50 -39.13 9.63
CA THR A 74 -11.46 -40.59 9.42
C THR A 74 -12.86 -41.15 9.16
N GLU A 75 -13.87 -40.56 9.79
CA GLU A 75 -15.29 -40.85 9.59
C GLU A 75 -16.09 -39.54 9.60
N PHE A 76 -16.98 -39.37 8.63
CA PHE A 76 -17.87 -38.22 8.51
C PHE A 76 -19.27 -38.69 8.12
N VAL A 77 -20.26 -38.37 8.95
CA VAL A 77 -21.64 -38.82 8.82
C VAL A 77 -22.54 -37.60 8.64
N ILE A 78 -23.31 -37.59 7.55
CA ILE A 78 -24.36 -36.62 7.31
C ILE A 78 -25.72 -37.29 7.51
N GLU A 79 -26.55 -36.70 8.37
CA GLU A 79 -27.94 -37.08 8.58
C GLU A 79 -28.83 -35.84 8.37
N THR A 80 -29.92 -35.97 7.62
CA THR A 80 -30.87 -34.85 7.44
C THR A 80 -32.29 -35.37 7.23
N ALA A 81 -33.28 -34.60 7.65
CA ALA A 81 -34.68 -34.82 7.34
C ALA A 81 -35.21 -33.66 6.48
N ASP A 82 -35.85 -34.01 5.37
CA ASP A 82 -36.56 -33.11 4.46
C ASP A 82 -38.05 -33.43 4.56
N GLY A 83 -38.71 -32.77 5.52
CA GLY A 83 -40.12 -32.98 5.83
C GLY A 83 -41.03 -32.64 4.65
N LYS A 84 -40.65 -31.67 3.80
CA LYS A 84 -41.38 -31.32 2.58
C LYS A 84 -41.48 -32.49 1.60
N ARG A 85 -40.47 -33.36 1.56
CA ARG A 85 -40.44 -34.57 0.72
C ARG A 85 -40.63 -35.85 1.51
N GLN A 86 -40.80 -35.75 2.83
CA GLN A 86 -40.98 -36.85 3.78
C GLN A 86 -39.85 -37.88 3.69
N LYS A 87 -38.62 -37.42 3.45
CA LYS A 87 -37.42 -38.26 3.33
C LYS A 87 -36.38 -37.91 4.40
N LYS A 88 -35.84 -38.95 5.03
CA LYS A 88 -34.67 -38.88 5.89
C LYS A 88 -33.50 -39.54 5.19
N TYR A 89 -32.36 -38.88 5.23
CA TYR A 89 -31.13 -39.28 4.56
C TYR A 89 -30.02 -39.53 5.58
N LYS A 90 -29.24 -40.58 5.37
CA LYS A 90 -27.98 -40.83 6.09
C LYS A 90 -26.92 -41.33 5.12
N GLN A 91 -25.72 -40.75 5.17
CA GLN A 91 -24.56 -41.23 4.42
C GLN A 91 -23.28 -41.10 5.26
N VAL A 92 -22.37 -42.06 5.08
CA VAL A 92 -21.09 -42.12 5.79
C VAL A 92 -19.96 -42.02 4.78
N PHE A 93 -19.00 -41.14 5.06
CA PHE A 93 -17.73 -40.99 4.36
C PHE A 93 -16.61 -41.44 5.30
N ASN A 94 -15.62 -42.14 4.76
CA ASN A 94 -14.48 -42.65 5.51
C ASN A 94 -13.17 -42.31 4.79
N ASN A 95 -12.07 -42.33 5.55
CA ASN A 95 -10.70 -42.18 5.06
C ASN A 95 -10.52 -40.92 4.22
N ASN A 96 -10.76 -39.74 4.79
CA ASN A 96 -10.52 -38.45 4.13
C ASN A 96 -11.26 -38.32 2.80
N THR A 97 -12.56 -38.69 2.74
CA THR A 97 -13.39 -38.82 1.53
C THR A 97 -13.00 -39.93 0.55
N GLY A 98 -12.00 -40.75 0.86
CA GLY A 98 -11.52 -41.83 0.00
C GLY A 98 -12.53 -42.99 -0.17
N LYS A 99 -13.49 -43.14 0.75
CA LYS A 99 -14.59 -44.09 0.65
C LYS A 99 -15.91 -43.44 1.08
N LYS A 100 -17.02 -43.81 0.43
CA LYS A 100 -18.38 -43.39 0.81
C LYS A 100 -19.34 -44.58 0.80
N SER A 101 -20.33 -44.57 1.69
CA SER A 101 -21.44 -45.52 1.65
C SER A 101 -22.49 -45.07 0.63
N GLU A 102 -23.31 -46.02 0.18
CA GLU A 102 -24.59 -45.67 -0.45
C GLU A 102 -25.47 -44.89 0.55
N PRO A 103 -26.30 -43.95 0.06
CA PRO A 103 -27.19 -43.19 0.92
C PRO A 103 -28.37 -44.03 1.41
N ALA A 104 -28.53 -44.13 2.72
CA ALA A 104 -29.71 -44.73 3.33
C ALA A 104 -30.85 -43.71 3.38
N ILE A 105 -31.90 -43.92 2.57
CA ILE A 105 -33.07 -43.05 2.49
C ILE A 105 -34.30 -43.75 3.08
N THR A 106 -34.89 -43.16 4.11
CA THR A 106 -36.09 -43.67 4.81
C THR A 106 -37.18 -42.60 4.88
N LYS A 107 -38.40 -42.95 5.30
CA LYS A 107 -39.50 -41.98 5.45
C LYS A 107 -39.34 -41.15 6.73
N CYS A 108 -39.70 -39.87 6.69
CA CYS A 108 -39.86 -39.01 7.89
C CYS A 108 -41.26 -38.39 7.94
N LYS A 109 -41.60 -37.74 9.06
CA LYS A 109 -42.90 -37.07 9.22
C LYS A 109 -42.95 -35.79 8.39
N ASP A 110 -44.14 -35.40 7.95
CA ASP A 110 -44.34 -34.06 7.38
C ASP A 110 -43.94 -32.98 8.39
N GLY A 111 -43.28 -31.93 7.91
CA GLY A 111 -42.71 -30.87 8.75
C GLY A 111 -41.46 -31.24 9.57
N GLU A 112 -40.99 -32.50 9.55
CA GLU A 112 -39.74 -32.90 10.22
C GLU A 112 -38.52 -32.41 9.43
N ASN A 113 -37.90 -31.32 9.87
CA ASN A 113 -36.75 -30.72 9.19
C ASN A 113 -35.58 -30.46 10.13
N TRP A 114 -34.42 -31.05 9.81
CA TRP A 114 -33.17 -30.87 10.56
C TRP A 114 -31.97 -31.41 9.79
N THR A 115 -30.78 -31.00 10.21
CA THR A 115 -29.50 -31.51 9.71
C THR A 115 -28.56 -31.78 10.87
N LYS A 116 -27.86 -32.91 10.82
CA LYS A 116 -26.83 -33.31 11.77
C LYS A 116 -25.60 -33.79 11.02
N VAL A 117 -24.45 -33.23 11.40
CA VAL A 117 -23.14 -33.67 10.94
C VAL A 117 -22.40 -34.23 12.14
N THR A 118 -21.90 -35.46 12.02
CA THR A 118 -21.04 -36.10 13.02
C THR A 118 -19.72 -36.45 12.35
N PHE A 119 -18.59 -36.11 12.97
CA PHE A 119 -17.28 -36.40 12.40
C PHE A 119 -16.25 -36.80 13.45
N LYS A 120 -15.32 -37.66 13.04
CA LYS A 120 -14.12 -38.04 13.78
C LYS A 120 -12.91 -37.44 13.07
N PRO A 121 -12.27 -36.40 13.63
CA PRO A 121 -11.11 -35.79 13.02
C PRO A 121 -10.00 -36.81 12.79
N ASP A 122 -9.28 -36.65 11.69
CA ASP A 122 -8.05 -37.39 11.43
C ASP A 122 -6.91 -36.78 12.25
N LEU A 123 -6.85 -37.16 13.51
CA LEU A 123 -5.93 -36.60 14.51
C LEU A 123 -4.46 -36.79 14.13
N GLU A 124 -4.12 -37.85 13.40
CA GLU A 124 -2.76 -38.11 12.95
C GLU A 124 -2.25 -36.99 12.03
N LYS A 125 -3.10 -36.49 11.12
CA LYS A 125 -2.78 -35.32 10.27
C LYS A 125 -2.52 -34.04 11.05
N PHE A 126 -3.05 -33.96 12.27
CA PHE A 126 -2.85 -32.85 13.20
C PHE A 126 -1.75 -33.14 14.23
N LYS A 127 -1.04 -34.29 14.13
CA LYS A 127 -0.02 -34.75 15.08
C LYS A 127 -0.57 -34.94 16.49
N MET A 128 -1.81 -35.41 16.60
CA MET A 128 -2.53 -35.66 17.85
C MET A 128 -2.95 -37.12 17.96
N THR A 129 -3.11 -37.61 19.18
CA THR A 129 -3.58 -38.99 19.46
C THR A 129 -5.00 -39.04 20.02
N TYR A 130 -5.43 -37.97 20.70
CA TYR A 130 -6.79 -37.76 21.19
C TYR A 130 -7.13 -36.27 21.14
N LEU A 131 -8.39 -35.90 21.37
CA LEU A 131 -8.80 -34.50 21.50
C LEU A 131 -8.31 -33.94 22.84
N GLU A 132 -7.13 -33.31 22.81
CA GLU A 132 -6.49 -32.67 23.95
C GLU A 132 -7.39 -31.61 24.61
N GLU A 133 -7.18 -31.40 25.92
CA GLU A 133 -8.08 -30.57 26.74
C GLU A 133 -8.18 -29.12 26.27
N ASP A 134 -7.09 -28.55 25.75
CA ASP A 134 -7.01 -27.19 25.25
C ASP A 134 -7.78 -27.02 23.92
N VAL A 135 -7.68 -27.99 23.00
CA VAL A 135 -8.46 -28.05 21.78
C VAL A 135 -9.94 -28.18 22.10
N VAL A 136 -10.31 -29.06 23.03
CA VAL A 136 -11.69 -29.20 23.52
C VAL A 136 -12.17 -27.89 24.15
N ALA A 137 -11.33 -27.19 24.92
CA ALA A 137 -11.67 -25.89 25.51
C ALA A 137 -11.92 -24.82 24.44
N LEU A 138 -11.11 -24.78 23.38
CA LEU A 138 -11.31 -23.88 22.24
C LEU A 138 -12.59 -24.18 21.48
N MET A 139 -12.91 -25.46 21.24
CA MET A 139 -14.17 -25.87 20.62
C MET A 139 -15.37 -25.46 21.47
N LYS A 140 -15.35 -25.73 22.79
CA LYS A 140 -16.39 -25.31 23.73
C LYS A 140 -16.57 -23.79 23.69
N LYS A 141 -15.46 -23.03 23.74
CA LYS A 141 -15.48 -21.57 23.61
C LYS A 141 -16.14 -21.12 22.32
N ARG A 142 -15.89 -21.81 21.19
CA ARG A 142 -16.52 -21.49 19.90
C ARG A 142 -18.04 -21.68 19.94
N VAL A 143 -18.55 -22.64 20.70
CA VAL A 143 -19.99 -22.81 20.92
C VAL A 143 -20.57 -21.65 21.74
N LEU A 144 -19.81 -21.14 22.74
CA LEU A 144 -20.20 -19.92 23.47
C LEU A 144 -20.22 -18.69 22.54
N ASP A 145 -19.28 -18.55 21.61
CA ASP A 145 -19.32 -17.47 20.62
C ASP A 145 -20.62 -17.49 19.80
N MET A 146 -21.02 -18.69 19.37
CA MET A 146 -22.27 -18.88 18.62
C MET A 146 -23.49 -18.49 19.47
N ALA A 147 -23.52 -18.87 20.74
CA ALA A 147 -24.59 -18.47 21.66
C ALA A 147 -24.66 -16.94 21.83
N GLY A 148 -23.51 -16.26 21.95
CA GLY A 148 -23.46 -14.80 22.04
C GLY A 148 -23.93 -14.10 20.76
N CYS A 149 -23.53 -14.61 19.58
CA CYS A 149 -23.92 -14.05 18.29
C CYS A 149 -25.39 -14.28 17.92
N LEU A 150 -25.93 -15.44 18.28
CA LEU A 150 -27.32 -15.80 17.95
C LEU A 150 -28.31 -15.22 18.98
N GLY A 151 -27.85 -14.99 20.22
CA GLY A 151 -28.66 -14.44 21.31
C GLY A 151 -29.94 -15.24 21.54
N LYS A 152 -31.02 -14.55 21.92
CA LYS A 152 -32.33 -15.17 22.18
C LYS A 152 -33.01 -15.83 20.97
N ALA A 153 -32.52 -15.61 19.75
CA ALA A 153 -33.18 -16.09 18.53
C ALA A 153 -32.99 -17.61 18.33
N VAL A 154 -31.94 -18.21 18.90
CA VAL A 154 -31.62 -19.63 18.74
C VAL A 154 -31.19 -20.21 20.08
N LYS A 155 -31.81 -21.32 20.48
CA LYS A 155 -31.40 -22.11 21.64
C LYS A 155 -30.14 -22.91 21.31
N VAL A 156 -29.03 -22.60 22.00
CA VAL A 156 -27.75 -23.29 21.84
C VAL A 156 -27.49 -24.28 23.00
N GLU A 157 -27.17 -25.52 22.68
CA GLU A 157 -26.86 -26.59 23.63
C GLU A 157 -25.43 -27.14 23.39
N LEU A 158 -24.69 -27.39 24.47
CA LEU A 158 -23.37 -28.02 24.46
C LEU A 158 -23.38 -29.23 25.40
N ASN A 159 -23.13 -30.43 24.86
CA ASN A 159 -23.14 -31.70 25.60
C ASN A 159 -24.41 -31.88 26.46
N GLY A 160 -25.57 -31.59 25.86
CA GLY A 160 -26.88 -31.68 26.53
C GLY A 160 -27.21 -30.51 27.49
N ARG A 161 -26.28 -29.59 27.73
CA ARG A 161 -26.49 -28.43 28.61
C ARG A 161 -26.81 -27.17 27.79
N VAL A 162 -27.90 -26.48 28.15
CA VAL A 162 -28.29 -25.22 27.50
C VAL A 162 -27.33 -24.09 27.90
N ILE A 163 -26.75 -23.40 26.93
CA ILE A 163 -25.95 -22.20 27.17
C ILE A 163 -26.90 -21.01 27.32
N ARG A 164 -26.98 -20.43 28.54
CA ARG A 164 -27.85 -19.29 28.84
C ARG A 164 -27.18 -17.99 28.42
N MET A 165 -27.44 -17.53 27.20
CA MET A 165 -27.08 -16.21 26.69
C MET A 165 -28.29 -15.56 26.01
N LYS A 166 -28.73 -14.41 26.51
CA LYS A 166 -29.89 -13.67 25.99
C LYS A 166 -29.47 -12.66 24.93
N SER A 167 -28.23 -12.17 25.02
CA SER A 167 -27.69 -11.12 24.16
C SER A 167 -26.18 -11.26 23.95
N PHE A 168 -25.65 -10.54 22.97
CA PHE A 168 -24.21 -10.41 22.80
C PHE A 168 -23.52 -9.73 24.00
N ARG A 169 -24.25 -8.89 24.74
CA ARG A 169 -23.77 -8.26 25.98
C ARG A 169 -23.44 -9.31 27.04
N ASP A 170 -24.30 -10.31 27.23
CA ASP A 170 -24.07 -11.39 28.18
C ASP A 170 -22.76 -12.15 27.88
N TYR A 171 -22.40 -12.26 26.60
CA TYR A 171 -21.13 -12.84 26.15
C TYR A 171 -19.95 -11.92 26.42
N ALA A 172 -20.06 -10.61 26.15
CA ALA A 172 -19.02 -9.64 26.46
C ALA A 172 -18.74 -9.54 27.98
N ASP A 173 -19.79 -9.63 28.80
CA ASP A 173 -19.69 -9.60 30.27
C ASP A 173 -18.84 -10.74 30.85
N LEU A 174 -18.72 -11.89 30.16
CA LEU A 174 -17.82 -12.97 30.59
C LEU A 174 -16.35 -12.52 30.62
N TYR A 175 -15.95 -11.71 29.63
CA TYR A 175 -14.58 -11.18 29.53
C TYR A 175 -14.34 -10.07 30.54
N LEU A 176 -15.34 -9.21 30.77
CA LEU A 176 -15.29 -8.15 31.77
C LEU A 176 -15.09 -8.72 33.18
N LYS A 177 -15.92 -9.70 33.58
CA LYS A 177 -15.80 -10.36 34.88
C LYS A 177 -14.43 -10.99 35.08
N SER A 178 -13.84 -11.56 34.02
CA SER A 178 -12.48 -12.09 34.08
C SER A 178 -11.42 -11.00 34.25
N ALA A 179 -11.56 -9.87 33.55
CA ALA A 179 -10.61 -8.76 33.59
C ALA A 179 -10.68 -7.93 34.88
N GLU A 180 -11.82 -7.95 35.57
CA GLU A 180 -12.08 -7.25 36.84
C GLU A 180 -11.65 -8.05 38.08
N LYS A 181 -11.40 -9.37 37.96
CA LYS A 181 -11.19 -10.29 39.09
C LYS A 181 -10.07 -9.89 40.07
N ASN A 182 -9.12 -9.04 39.63
CA ASN A 182 -8.00 -8.54 40.44
C ASN A 182 -7.90 -7.00 40.44
N ARG A 183 -9.00 -6.26 40.22
CA ARG A 183 -8.99 -4.79 40.16
C ARG A 183 -9.83 -4.17 41.28
N PRO A 184 -9.33 -3.11 41.95
CA PRO A 184 -10.08 -2.41 42.99
C PRO A 184 -11.19 -1.49 42.44
N VAL A 185 -11.19 -1.20 41.13
CA VAL A 185 -12.18 -0.33 40.47
C VAL A 185 -12.72 -1.05 39.22
N PRO A 186 -14.06 -1.04 38.99
CA PRO A 186 -14.67 -1.61 37.79
C PRO A 186 -14.15 -0.96 36.50
N LEU A 187 -14.15 -1.72 35.40
CA LEU A 187 -13.72 -1.19 34.11
C LEU A 187 -14.79 -0.25 33.52
N PRO A 188 -14.38 0.89 32.90
CA PRO A 188 -15.33 1.79 32.27
C PRO A 188 -16.03 1.10 31.08
N ARG A 189 -17.36 1.23 31.05
CA ARG A 189 -18.22 0.70 29.98
C ARG A 189 -18.69 1.84 29.09
N TYR A 190 -18.66 1.64 27.77
CA TYR A 190 -19.28 2.57 26.82
C TYR A 190 -20.49 1.91 26.17
N VAL A 191 -21.64 2.58 26.23
CA VAL A 191 -22.93 2.12 25.67
C VAL A 191 -23.31 3.06 24.53
N ASN A 192 -23.73 2.53 23.38
CA ASN A 192 -24.27 3.37 22.31
C ASN A 192 -25.68 3.93 22.66
N GLU A 193 -26.16 4.96 21.95
CA GLU A 193 -27.45 5.62 22.26
C GLU A 193 -28.69 4.71 22.15
N LYS A 194 -28.58 3.54 21.52
CA LYS A 194 -29.66 2.54 21.42
C LYS A 194 -29.63 1.46 22.51
N GLY A 195 -28.58 1.40 23.32
CA GLY A 195 -28.43 0.38 24.37
C GLY A 195 -28.03 -1.02 23.89
N ASP A 196 -27.67 -1.17 22.61
CA ASP A 196 -27.53 -2.46 21.93
C ASP A 196 -26.11 -3.06 22.00
N TYR A 197 -25.08 -2.24 22.25
CA TYR A 197 -23.68 -2.68 22.29
C TYR A 197 -22.90 -2.01 23.43
N GLU A 198 -22.19 -2.82 24.22
CA GLU A 198 -21.21 -2.36 25.20
C GLU A 198 -19.78 -2.67 24.73
N TYR A 199 -18.89 -1.67 24.73
CA TYR A 199 -17.45 -1.89 24.52
C TYR A 199 -16.74 -1.85 25.87
N PRO A 200 -16.03 -2.92 26.29
CA PRO A 200 -15.13 -2.85 27.42
C PRO A 200 -13.81 -2.21 27.00
N LEU A 201 -13.43 -1.07 27.61
CA LEU A 201 -12.05 -0.57 27.54
C LEU A 201 -11.25 -1.16 28.71
N SER A 202 -10.29 -2.04 28.43
CA SER A 202 -9.27 -2.45 29.41
C SER A 202 -7.89 -2.02 28.93
N MET A 203 -7.16 -1.26 29.76
CA MET A 203 -5.72 -1.06 29.54
C MET A 203 -4.96 -2.37 29.85
N PHE A 204 -4.17 -2.84 28.90
CA PHE A 204 -3.25 -3.98 29.02
C PHE A 204 -1.81 -3.48 29.12
N LYS A 205 -0.99 -4.17 29.91
CA LYS A 205 0.39 -3.73 30.20
C LYS A 205 1.41 -4.10 29.13
N GLU A 206 1.22 -5.13 28.31
CA GLU A 206 2.34 -5.64 27.47
C GLU A 206 2.01 -6.21 26.07
N THR A 207 0.77 -6.32 25.61
CA THR A 207 0.44 -6.61 24.18
C THR A 207 -1.06 -6.44 23.89
N PHE A 208 -1.40 -6.10 22.65
CA PHE A 208 -2.77 -5.81 22.20
C PHE A 208 -3.54 -7.10 21.85
N SER A 209 -4.75 -7.30 22.40
CA SER A 209 -5.63 -8.45 22.08
C SER A 209 -7.04 -7.96 21.76
N LEU A 210 -7.61 -8.40 20.64
CA LEU A 210 -8.97 -8.01 20.22
C LEU A 210 -9.77 -9.24 19.77
N LYS A 211 -11.03 -9.33 20.21
CA LYS A 211 -11.99 -10.36 19.77
C LYS A 211 -13.17 -9.67 19.09
N SER A 212 -13.33 -9.90 17.79
CA SER A 212 -14.51 -9.45 17.04
C SER A 212 -15.32 -10.65 16.56
N SER A 213 -16.64 -10.52 16.56
CA SER A 213 -17.53 -11.55 16.05
C SER A 213 -18.45 -10.93 15.00
N ALA A 214 -18.10 -11.10 13.73
CA ALA A 214 -19.11 -11.18 12.69
C ALA A 214 -19.71 -12.59 12.70
N ARG A 215 -20.62 -12.94 11.78
CA ARG A 215 -21.19 -14.30 11.66
C ARG A 215 -20.14 -15.41 11.38
N LEU A 216 -18.85 -15.07 11.39
CA LEU A 216 -17.65 -15.90 11.59
C LEU A 216 -16.79 -15.19 12.65
N ALA A 217 -16.11 -15.91 13.57
CA ALA A 217 -15.09 -15.25 14.40
C ALA A 217 -13.92 -14.90 13.50
N SER A 218 -13.65 -13.60 13.42
CA SER A 218 -12.46 -13.10 12.78
C SER A 218 -11.40 -12.84 13.84
N ILE A 219 -10.43 -13.74 13.90
CA ILE A 219 -9.20 -13.58 14.70
C ILE A 219 -8.26 -12.57 14.01
N VAL A 220 -8.38 -12.40 12.69
CA VAL A 220 -7.67 -11.39 11.89
C VAL A 220 -8.62 -10.81 10.83
N GLU A 221 -9.20 -9.63 11.06
CA GLU A 221 -9.89 -8.83 10.01
C GLU A 221 -9.51 -7.34 10.14
N PRO A 222 -8.62 -6.80 9.29
CA PRO A 222 -8.19 -5.41 9.41
C PRO A 222 -9.31 -4.40 9.13
N ARG A 223 -10.17 -4.62 8.12
CA ARG A 223 -11.05 -3.56 7.58
C ARG A 223 -12.21 -3.16 8.50
N ARG A 224 -12.90 -4.10 9.15
CA ARG A 224 -14.00 -3.80 10.10
C ARG A 224 -13.48 -3.37 11.47
N ILE A 225 -12.35 -3.93 11.90
CA ILE A 225 -11.66 -3.53 13.13
C ILE A 225 -11.17 -2.08 12.98
N SER A 226 -10.56 -1.72 11.84
CA SER A 226 -10.21 -0.34 11.52
C SER A 226 -11.43 0.58 11.47
N PHE A 227 -12.57 0.14 10.94
CA PHE A 227 -13.80 0.94 10.88
C PHE A 227 -14.35 1.34 12.26
N LEU A 228 -14.27 0.47 13.27
CA LEU A 228 -14.67 0.78 14.65
C LEU A 228 -13.57 1.50 15.46
N MET A 229 -12.31 1.17 15.21
CA MET A 229 -11.16 1.68 15.97
C MET A 229 -10.72 3.06 15.49
N MET A 230 -10.67 3.31 14.17
CA MET A 230 -10.16 4.56 13.61
C MET A 230 -10.83 5.81 14.17
N PRO A 231 -12.16 5.89 14.36
CA PRO A 231 -12.76 7.09 14.97
C PRO A 231 -12.29 7.34 16.41
N ASN A 232 -12.09 6.29 17.20
CA ASN A 232 -11.68 6.38 18.60
C ASN A 232 -10.16 6.60 18.73
N THR A 233 -9.36 5.89 17.94
CA THR A 233 -7.91 6.08 17.85
C THR A 233 -7.59 7.46 17.31
N ASN A 234 -8.27 7.96 16.27
CA ASN A 234 -8.09 9.32 15.77
C ASN A 234 -8.52 10.37 16.79
N ARG A 235 -9.58 10.14 17.58
CA ARG A 235 -9.94 11.01 18.73
C ARG A 235 -8.85 11.05 19.80
N ILE A 236 -8.29 9.89 20.17
CA ILE A 236 -7.22 9.80 21.18
C ILE A 236 -5.90 10.36 20.64
N LEU A 237 -5.57 10.10 19.38
CA LEU A 237 -4.40 10.66 18.69
C LEU A 237 -4.53 12.18 18.60
N PHE A 238 -5.70 12.70 18.18
CA PHE A 238 -6.02 14.14 18.15
C PHE A 238 -5.89 14.80 19.52
N LEU A 239 -6.32 14.15 20.60
CA LEU A 239 -6.15 14.65 21.97
C LEU A 239 -4.68 14.56 22.45
N ARG A 240 -3.89 13.61 21.93
CA ARG A 240 -2.48 13.42 22.28
C ARG A 240 -1.54 14.32 21.48
N THR A 241 -1.79 14.55 20.19
CA THR A 241 -1.06 15.49 19.34
C THR A 241 -1.36 16.94 19.71
N ASN A 242 -2.58 17.26 20.13
CA ASN A 242 -2.91 18.59 20.67
C ASN A 242 -2.60 18.75 22.16
N LYS A 243 -1.93 17.78 22.81
CA LYS A 243 -1.63 17.85 24.25
C LYS A 243 -0.64 18.97 24.58
N SER A 244 0.24 19.35 23.65
CA SER A 244 1.11 20.53 23.76
C SER A 244 0.32 21.83 23.60
N ARG A 245 -0.59 21.92 22.61
CA ARG A 245 -1.49 23.08 22.41
C ARG A 245 -2.46 23.29 23.57
N LEU A 246 -3.02 22.21 24.12
CA LEU A 246 -3.88 22.24 25.31
C LEU A 246 -3.07 22.55 26.57
N ARG A 247 -1.82 22.06 26.71
CA ARG A 247 -0.93 22.46 27.80
C ARG A 247 -0.53 23.93 27.71
N SER A 248 -0.23 24.45 26.52
CA SER A 248 0.12 25.86 26.31
C SER A 248 -1.08 26.78 26.56
N ALA A 249 -2.29 26.36 26.16
CA ALA A 249 -3.53 27.07 26.49
C ALA A 249 -3.85 27.03 28.00
N VAL A 250 -3.56 25.92 28.68
CA VAL A 250 -3.75 25.77 30.14
C VAL A 250 -2.65 26.50 30.93
N LEU A 251 -1.40 26.51 30.47
CA LEU A 251 -0.29 27.23 31.09
C LEU A 251 -0.40 28.74 30.89
N TRP A 252 -0.87 29.22 29.73
CA TRP A 252 -1.18 30.64 29.53
C TRP A 252 -2.34 31.14 30.41
N LEU A 253 -3.27 30.24 30.78
CA LEU A 253 -4.35 30.54 31.73
C LEU A 253 -3.94 30.41 33.21
N TYR A 254 -2.81 29.76 33.53
CA TYR A 254 -2.32 29.57 34.90
C TYR A 254 -1.19 30.55 35.30
N ASP A 255 -0.27 30.89 34.39
CA ASP A 255 0.89 31.74 34.64
C ASP A 255 0.71 33.15 34.08
N GLY A 256 -0.24 33.90 34.64
CA GLY A 256 -0.61 35.25 34.20
C GLY A 256 0.59 36.16 33.87
N GLY A 257 0.69 36.55 32.60
CA GLY A 257 1.55 37.65 32.14
C GLY A 257 1.04 39.02 32.61
N PRO A 258 1.92 40.04 32.70
CA PRO A 258 1.80 41.13 33.67
C PRO A 258 0.74 42.16 33.27
N TRP A 259 -0.33 42.25 34.06
CA TRP A 259 -1.19 43.45 34.08
C TRP A 259 -1.16 44.08 35.47
N SER A 260 -0.35 45.14 35.55
CA SER A 260 -0.38 46.07 36.66
C SER A 260 -1.51 47.08 36.48
N ARG A 261 -2.22 47.32 37.59
CA ARG A 261 -2.95 48.53 37.99
C ARG A 261 -4.34 48.86 37.42
N ARG A 262 -5.23 49.08 38.41
CA ARG A 262 -6.49 49.86 38.47
C ARG A 262 -7.78 49.17 37.98
N HIS A 263 -8.57 48.65 38.93
CA HIS A 263 -9.69 49.39 39.54
C HIS A 263 -10.36 48.60 40.67
N ARG A 264 -10.70 49.30 41.76
CA ARG A 264 -11.48 48.84 42.91
C ARG A 264 -12.96 48.75 42.53
N GLY A 265 -13.67 47.74 43.04
CA GLY A 265 -15.12 47.77 43.17
C GLY A 265 -15.81 46.41 43.02
N GLY A 266 -16.37 45.90 44.12
CA GLY A 266 -17.46 44.92 44.12
C GLY A 266 -17.09 43.45 44.32
N LEU A 267 -17.23 42.95 45.55
CA LEU A 267 -17.31 41.53 45.86
C LEU A 267 -18.55 40.92 45.18
N ARG A 268 -18.32 40.13 44.13
CA ARG A 268 -19.16 38.97 43.76
C ARG A 268 -18.28 37.74 43.83
N SER A 269 -18.85 36.64 44.33
CA SER A 269 -18.10 35.46 44.76
C SER A 269 -17.19 34.93 43.63
N ARG A 270 -16.01 34.45 44.02
CA ARG A 270 -15.02 33.82 43.12
C ARG A 270 -15.62 32.67 42.30
N GLU A 271 -16.70 32.06 42.78
CA GLU A 271 -17.45 31.01 42.09
C GLU A 271 -18.33 31.54 40.96
N GLU A 272 -19.09 32.61 41.16
CA GLU A 272 -19.91 33.19 40.08
C GLU A 272 -19.07 33.72 38.91
N ARG A 273 -17.86 34.21 39.20
CA ARG A 273 -16.91 34.66 38.17
C ARG A 273 -16.32 33.48 37.39
N ARG A 274 -16.00 32.36 38.07
CA ARG A 274 -15.55 31.09 37.46
C ARG A 274 -16.65 30.40 36.65
N GLU A 275 -17.91 30.47 37.08
CA GLU A 275 -19.07 29.93 36.37
C GLU A 275 -19.31 30.72 35.07
N ARG A 276 -19.22 32.06 35.12
CA ARG A 276 -19.34 32.92 33.94
C ARG A 276 -18.18 32.76 32.97
N GLU A 277 -16.96 32.58 33.46
CA GLU A 277 -15.78 32.31 32.63
C GLU A 277 -15.80 30.90 32.04
N ARG A 278 -16.28 29.88 32.78
CA ARG A 278 -16.58 28.54 32.23
C ARG A 278 -17.67 28.59 31.18
N SER A 279 -18.74 29.35 31.39
CA SER A 279 -19.82 29.48 30.42
C SER A 279 -19.40 30.28 29.18
N ARG A 280 -18.51 31.28 29.33
CA ARG A 280 -17.84 31.96 28.20
C ARG A 280 -16.85 31.04 27.49
N PHE A 281 -16.11 30.22 28.21
CA PHE A 281 -15.18 29.23 27.67
C PHE A 281 -15.92 28.13 26.89
N PHE A 282 -17.01 27.57 27.42
CA PHE A 282 -17.90 26.67 26.66
C PHE A 282 -18.60 27.38 25.51
N GLY A 283 -18.89 28.68 25.63
CA GLY A 283 -19.40 29.52 24.55
C GLY A 283 -18.38 29.74 23.43
N ILE A 284 -17.10 29.96 23.76
CA ILE A 284 -15.99 30.16 22.81
C ILE A 284 -15.59 28.82 22.19
N VAL A 285 -15.52 27.74 22.96
CA VAL A 285 -15.32 26.37 22.44
C VAL A 285 -16.46 25.97 21.53
N LYS A 286 -17.73 26.29 21.85
CA LYS A 286 -18.85 26.13 20.89
C LYS A 286 -18.75 27.05 19.68
N LYS A 287 -18.11 28.22 19.79
CA LYS A 287 -17.91 29.17 18.70
C LYS A 287 -16.74 28.77 17.79
N GLU A 288 -15.67 28.22 18.33
CA GLU A 288 -14.52 27.66 17.60
C GLU A 288 -14.88 26.33 16.94
N ILE A 289 -15.69 25.48 17.60
CA ILE A 289 -16.31 24.30 16.96
C ILE A 289 -17.27 24.72 15.83
N ARG A 290 -17.90 25.92 15.91
CA ARG A 290 -18.77 26.45 14.84
C ARG A 290 -18.02 26.99 13.61
N HIS A 291 -16.72 27.27 13.69
CA HIS A 291 -15.92 27.79 12.56
C HIS A 291 -15.09 26.70 11.87
N GLY A 292 -15.18 25.45 12.33
CA GLY A 292 -14.66 24.27 11.63
C GLY A 292 -15.80 23.42 11.09
N SER A 293 -16.00 23.46 9.77
CA SER A 293 -16.66 22.38 9.00
C SER A 293 -18.15 22.17 9.25
N THR A 294 -18.99 23.19 9.03
CA THR A 294 -20.45 23.04 9.06
C THR A 294 -21.06 22.38 7.82
N VAL A 295 -20.34 22.25 6.70
CA VAL A 295 -20.94 21.66 5.48
C VAL A 295 -21.09 20.12 5.60
N GLU A 296 -20.17 19.41 6.26
CA GLU A 296 -20.31 17.97 6.51
C GLU A 296 -21.21 17.64 7.72
N ALA A 297 -21.23 18.49 8.76
CA ALA A 297 -22.06 18.28 9.93
C ALA A 297 -23.54 18.58 9.65
N ASP A 298 -23.86 19.61 8.86
CA ASP A 298 -25.26 19.96 8.54
C ASP A 298 -25.86 19.02 7.48
N LEU A 299 -25.09 18.52 6.51
CA LEU A 299 -25.55 17.46 5.58
C LEU A 299 -25.83 16.13 6.31
N VAL A 300 -25.09 15.82 7.37
CA VAL A 300 -25.33 14.66 8.22
C VAL A 300 -26.53 14.88 9.14
N MET A 301 -26.68 16.05 9.76
CA MET A 301 -27.77 16.37 10.70
C MET A 301 -29.12 16.61 10.02
N GLU A 302 -29.15 17.15 8.80
CA GLU A 302 -30.39 17.41 8.06
C GLU A 302 -30.94 16.14 7.38
N SER A 303 -30.08 15.17 7.04
CA SER A 303 -30.49 13.82 6.62
C SER A 303 -31.14 13.01 7.75
N GLN A 304 -30.79 13.30 9.02
CA GLN A 304 -31.35 12.63 10.20
C GLN A 304 -32.65 13.23 10.73
N ARG A 305 -32.96 14.49 10.38
CA ARG A 305 -34.26 15.10 10.70
C ARG A 305 -35.41 14.65 9.80
N LYS A 306 -35.12 14.14 8.59
CA LYS A 306 -36.12 13.70 7.61
C LYS A 306 -36.09 12.19 7.38
N GLY A 307 -36.15 11.35 8.42
CA GLY A 307 -36.67 9.97 8.38
C GLY A 307 -36.22 9.00 7.27
N PHE A 308 -35.12 9.26 6.54
CA PHE A 308 -34.67 8.45 5.42
C PHE A 308 -33.48 7.59 5.88
N THR A 309 -33.73 6.32 6.19
CA THR A 309 -32.70 5.27 6.23
C THR A 309 -32.10 5.08 4.83
N ARG A 310 -31.09 5.88 4.48
CA ARG A 310 -30.13 5.51 3.42
C ARG A 310 -28.89 4.91 4.08
N GLN A 311 -28.52 3.71 3.63
CA GLN A 311 -27.16 3.18 3.75
C GLN A 311 -26.17 4.31 3.46
N ILE A 312 -25.29 4.62 4.42
CA ILE A 312 -24.08 5.40 4.11
C ILE A 312 -23.21 4.44 3.29
N LEU A 313 -23.41 4.46 1.96
CA LEU A 313 -22.37 4.10 1.02
C LEU A 313 -21.20 5.03 1.32
N ILE A 314 -20.05 4.50 1.75
CA ILE A 314 -18.80 5.24 1.58
C ILE A 314 -18.68 5.39 0.07
N VAL A 315 -18.95 6.60 -0.43
CA VAL A 315 -18.72 6.92 -1.84
C VAL A 315 -17.21 6.90 -2.02
N ALA A 316 -16.71 5.83 -2.62
CA ALA A 316 -15.32 5.77 -3.02
C ALA A 316 -15.10 6.78 -4.15
N TRP A 317 -14.59 7.96 -3.80
CA TRP A 317 -14.16 8.94 -4.78
C TRP A 317 -12.95 8.46 -5.57
N HIS A 318 -12.83 8.95 -6.80
CA HIS A 318 -11.67 8.76 -7.64
C HIS A 318 -10.83 10.05 -7.64
N PHE A 319 -9.66 10.00 -6.99
CA PHE A 319 -8.69 11.08 -6.98
C PHE A 319 -7.73 10.96 -8.15
N VAL A 320 -7.48 12.06 -8.84
CA VAL A 320 -6.50 12.15 -9.92
C VAL A 320 -5.45 13.16 -9.50
N LEU A 321 -4.21 12.70 -9.32
CA LEU A 321 -3.11 13.48 -8.76
C LEU A 321 -2.15 13.90 -9.87
N VAL A 322 -1.94 15.21 -10.01
CA VAL A 322 -1.11 15.84 -11.04
C VAL A 322 0.08 16.53 -10.39
N HIS A 323 1.30 16.14 -10.78
CA HIS A 323 2.54 16.66 -10.20
C HIS A 323 2.90 18.07 -10.71
N GLY A 324 3.86 18.71 -10.04
CA GLY A 324 4.45 19.99 -10.47
C GLY A 324 5.63 19.80 -11.43
N GLY A 325 6.28 20.90 -11.83
CA GLY A 325 7.43 20.84 -12.75
C GLY A 325 8.56 19.94 -12.25
N SER A 326 9.26 19.29 -13.19
CA SER A 326 10.37 18.32 -12.97
C SER A 326 10.04 17.04 -12.19
N HIS A 327 8.92 16.99 -11.47
CA HIS A 327 8.47 15.81 -10.72
C HIS A 327 7.72 14.83 -11.64
N GLY A 328 7.35 13.68 -11.10
CA GLY A 328 6.42 12.72 -11.71
C GLY A 328 5.35 12.29 -10.71
N ALA A 329 4.48 11.36 -11.12
CA ALA A 329 3.44 10.72 -10.31
C ALA A 329 3.98 10.19 -8.97
N TRP A 330 5.26 9.78 -8.95
CA TRP A 330 5.97 9.30 -7.78
C TRP A 330 5.96 10.28 -6.60
N CYS A 331 5.87 11.61 -6.81
CA CYS A 331 5.88 12.56 -5.70
C CYS A 331 4.63 12.46 -4.81
N TRP A 332 3.57 11.82 -5.32
CA TRP A 332 2.33 11.60 -4.60
C TRP A 332 2.29 10.27 -3.82
N TYR A 333 3.34 9.44 -3.83
CA TYR A 333 3.28 8.07 -3.32
C TYR A 333 2.72 7.95 -1.89
N LYS A 334 3.12 8.84 -0.98
CA LYS A 334 2.60 8.90 0.41
C LYS A 334 1.11 9.28 0.46
N VAL A 335 0.73 10.35 -0.24
CA VAL A 335 -0.65 10.82 -0.29
C VAL A 335 -1.56 9.79 -0.96
N ALA A 336 -1.12 9.19 -2.06
CA ALA A 336 -1.83 8.12 -2.75
C ALA A 336 -2.03 6.91 -1.84
N THR A 337 -1.03 6.54 -1.03
CA THR A 337 -1.15 5.46 -0.04
C THR A 337 -2.21 5.77 1.01
N LEU A 338 -2.23 7.00 1.55
CA LEU A 338 -3.22 7.43 2.53
C LEU A 338 -4.64 7.43 1.95
N LEU A 339 -4.82 7.96 0.75
CA LEU A 339 -6.12 8.00 0.06
C LEU A 339 -6.63 6.59 -0.29
N LYS A 340 -5.76 5.70 -0.80
CA LYS A 340 -6.10 4.28 -1.05
C LYS A 340 -6.47 3.57 0.25
N SER A 341 -5.73 3.83 1.34
CA SER A 341 -6.02 3.26 2.66
C SER A 341 -7.36 3.73 3.23
N ALA A 342 -7.80 4.94 2.87
CA ALA A 342 -9.13 5.46 3.17
C ALA A 342 -10.25 4.86 2.29
N GLY A 343 -9.92 4.00 1.32
CA GLY A 343 -10.88 3.32 0.45
C GLY A 343 -11.21 4.05 -0.84
N HIS A 344 -10.42 5.07 -1.23
CA HIS A 344 -10.60 5.80 -2.47
C HIS A 344 -9.86 5.15 -3.65
N ASN A 345 -10.36 5.36 -4.86
CA ASN A 345 -9.59 5.10 -6.07
C ASN A 345 -8.62 6.27 -6.28
N VAL A 346 -7.38 5.97 -6.69
CA VAL A 346 -6.35 7.01 -6.86
C VAL A 346 -5.52 6.70 -8.09
N THR A 347 -5.50 7.66 -9.01
CA THR A 347 -4.66 7.67 -10.20
C THR A 347 -3.69 8.83 -10.07
N ALA A 348 -2.38 8.55 -10.06
CA ALA A 348 -1.35 9.58 -10.18
C ALA A 348 -0.79 9.50 -11.60
N LEU A 349 -0.70 10.64 -12.29
CA LEU A 349 -0.35 10.70 -13.71
C LEU A 349 1.02 11.35 -13.90
N ASP A 350 1.80 10.80 -14.82
CA ASP A 350 2.97 11.48 -15.37
C ASP A 350 2.56 12.34 -16.56
N LEU A 351 2.87 13.64 -16.49
CA LEU A 351 2.82 14.52 -17.65
C LEU A 351 3.94 14.15 -18.64
N ALA A 352 3.84 14.64 -19.89
CA ALA A 352 4.82 14.27 -20.90
C ALA A 352 6.23 14.69 -20.47
N GLY A 353 7.23 13.83 -20.70
CA GLY A 353 8.62 14.10 -20.28
C GLY A 353 8.93 13.87 -18.81
N CYS A 354 7.92 13.61 -17.98
CA CYS A 354 8.05 13.50 -16.53
C CYS A 354 7.91 12.05 -16.05
N GLY A 355 8.39 11.76 -14.83
CA GLY A 355 8.31 10.44 -14.20
C GLY A 355 8.79 9.29 -15.09
N ILE A 356 7.92 8.33 -15.42
CA ILE A 356 8.23 7.21 -16.34
C ILE A 356 7.68 7.42 -17.75
N ASN A 357 7.18 8.61 -18.09
CA ASN A 357 6.70 8.91 -19.43
C ASN A 357 7.83 8.69 -20.47
N PRO A 358 7.52 8.07 -21.63
CA PRO A 358 8.54 7.69 -22.60
C PRO A 358 9.10 8.88 -23.39
N LYS A 359 8.36 10.00 -23.50
CA LYS A 359 8.85 11.20 -24.18
C LYS A 359 10.01 11.79 -23.41
N GLN A 360 10.98 12.32 -24.14
CA GLN A 360 12.06 13.12 -23.60
C GLN A 360 11.69 14.61 -23.64
N VAL A 361 12.35 15.41 -22.81
CA VAL A 361 12.02 16.85 -22.68
C VAL A 361 12.12 17.61 -24.01
N HIS A 362 13.09 17.25 -24.87
CA HIS A 362 13.31 17.93 -26.14
C HIS A 362 12.25 17.58 -27.20
N GLU A 363 11.48 16.51 -26.99
CA GLU A 363 10.36 16.13 -27.85
C GLU A 363 9.10 16.93 -27.54
N ILE A 364 9.06 17.67 -26.42
CA ILE A 364 7.90 18.45 -25.98
C ILE A 364 8.05 19.87 -26.52
N ARG A 365 7.23 20.21 -27.51
CA ARG A 365 7.31 21.48 -28.23
C ARG A 365 6.28 22.50 -27.77
N SER A 366 5.23 22.07 -27.08
CA SER A 366 4.13 22.93 -26.64
C SER A 366 3.59 22.53 -25.26
N ILE A 367 2.86 23.44 -24.62
CA ILE A 367 2.23 23.13 -23.33
C ILE A 367 1.09 22.11 -23.52
N SER A 368 0.47 22.09 -24.70
CA SER A 368 -0.54 21.09 -25.04
C SER A 368 0.01 19.66 -25.10
N GLU A 369 1.21 19.47 -25.65
CA GLU A 369 1.91 18.19 -25.60
C GLU A 369 2.31 17.81 -24.17
N TYR A 370 2.65 18.80 -23.34
CA TYR A 370 3.03 18.57 -21.94
C TYR A 370 1.86 18.00 -21.11
N TYR A 371 0.68 18.61 -21.20
CA TYR A 371 -0.50 18.18 -20.44
C TYR A 371 -1.32 17.08 -21.14
N GLU A 372 -0.93 16.63 -22.33
CA GLU A 372 -1.66 15.64 -23.12
C GLU A 372 -2.05 14.39 -22.32
N PRO A 373 -1.16 13.78 -21.49
CA PRO A 373 -1.53 12.59 -20.72
C PRO A 373 -2.70 12.81 -19.76
N LEU A 374 -2.81 14.01 -19.18
CA LEU A 374 -3.95 14.38 -18.33
C LEU A 374 -5.23 14.50 -19.17
N MET A 375 -5.16 15.11 -20.35
CA MET A 375 -6.33 15.28 -21.22
C MET A 375 -6.84 13.94 -21.73
N THR A 376 -5.93 13.06 -22.14
CA THR A 376 -6.26 11.69 -22.59
C THR A 376 -6.87 10.87 -21.46
N PHE A 377 -6.34 10.98 -20.24
CA PHE A 377 -6.98 10.36 -19.07
C PHE A 377 -8.40 10.92 -18.84
N MET A 378 -8.57 12.24 -18.84
CA MET A 378 -9.88 12.87 -18.60
C MET A 378 -10.90 12.52 -19.69
N ASP A 379 -10.47 12.36 -20.93
CA ASP A 379 -11.32 11.90 -22.02
C ASP A 379 -11.81 10.46 -21.78
N SER A 380 -10.93 9.59 -21.27
CA SER A 380 -11.25 8.20 -20.91
C SER A 380 -12.19 8.04 -19.71
N VAL A 381 -12.33 9.06 -18.85
CA VAL A 381 -13.26 9.02 -17.71
C VAL A 381 -14.70 8.88 -18.22
N PRO A 382 -15.47 7.88 -17.74
CA PRO A 382 -16.84 7.63 -18.20
C PRO A 382 -17.74 8.86 -18.05
N PRO A 383 -18.70 9.13 -18.97
CA PRO A 383 -19.51 10.34 -18.97
C PRO A 383 -20.35 10.62 -17.70
N LYS A 384 -20.58 9.59 -16.86
CA LYS A 384 -21.35 9.70 -15.61
C LYS A 384 -20.45 9.68 -14.36
N GLU A 385 -19.15 9.49 -14.53
CA GLU A 385 -18.19 9.51 -13.44
C GLU A 385 -17.64 10.92 -13.24
N LYS A 386 -17.46 11.31 -11.98
CA LYS A 386 -16.77 12.54 -11.62
C LYS A 386 -15.55 12.24 -10.77
N VAL A 387 -14.45 12.90 -11.10
CA VAL A 387 -13.18 12.78 -10.37
C VAL A 387 -12.93 13.99 -9.48
N ILE A 388 -12.08 13.80 -8.48
CA ILE A 388 -11.45 14.88 -7.71
C ILE A 388 -10.07 15.11 -8.31
N LEU A 389 -9.87 16.26 -8.97
CA LEU A 389 -8.56 16.64 -9.49
C LEU A 389 -7.74 17.29 -8.38
N VAL A 390 -6.52 16.82 -8.17
CA VAL A 390 -5.56 17.41 -7.21
C VAL A 390 -4.28 17.74 -7.96
N CYS A 391 -3.77 18.95 -7.81
CA CYS A 391 -2.53 19.37 -8.44
C CYS A 391 -1.61 20.12 -7.49
N HIS A 392 -0.31 20.08 -7.81
CA HIS A 392 0.72 20.81 -7.10
C HIS A 392 1.53 21.72 -8.03
N SER A 393 1.89 22.91 -7.55
CA SER A 393 2.80 23.84 -8.25
C SER A 393 2.39 24.07 -9.72
N PHE A 394 3.31 23.88 -10.68
CA PHE A 394 3.08 24.08 -12.11
C PHE A 394 1.93 23.23 -12.70
N GLY A 395 1.63 22.08 -12.09
CA GLY A 395 0.54 21.20 -12.54
C GLY A 395 -0.85 21.86 -12.48
N GLY A 396 -0.99 22.95 -11.72
CA GLY A 396 -2.24 23.71 -11.68
C GLY A 396 -2.61 24.41 -12.99
N ILE A 397 -1.64 24.72 -13.86
CA ILE A 397 -1.93 25.21 -15.22
C ILE A 397 -2.63 24.10 -16.02
N SER A 398 -2.08 22.88 -16.02
CA SER A 398 -2.65 21.72 -16.69
C SER A 398 -4.06 21.38 -16.18
N VAL A 399 -4.27 21.44 -14.85
CA VAL A 399 -5.61 21.21 -14.26
C VAL A 399 -6.59 22.32 -14.61
N SER A 400 -6.15 23.58 -14.69
CA SER A 400 -7.02 24.69 -15.11
C SER A 400 -7.51 24.51 -16.56
N VAL A 401 -6.67 23.98 -17.45
CA VAL A 401 -7.08 23.61 -18.82
C VAL A 401 -8.03 22.41 -18.80
N ALA A 402 -7.79 21.41 -17.94
CA ALA A 402 -8.69 20.26 -17.82
C ALA A 402 -10.08 20.67 -17.33
N MET A 403 -10.16 21.66 -16.43
CA MET A 403 -11.43 22.25 -15.98
C MET A 403 -12.19 22.97 -17.10
N GLU A 404 -11.50 23.58 -18.05
CA GLU A 404 -12.12 24.19 -19.23
C GLU A 404 -12.67 23.11 -20.17
N LYS A 405 -11.88 22.07 -20.43
CA LYS A 405 -12.24 21.02 -21.39
C LYS A 405 -13.31 20.07 -20.85
N PHE A 406 -13.24 19.67 -19.58
CA PHE A 406 -14.06 18.61 -18.98
C PHE A 406 -14.77 19.02 -17.67
N PRO A 407 -15.43 20.19 -17.60
CA PRO A 407 -16.06 20.68 -16.36
C PRO A 407 -17.11 19.69 -15.81
N GLU A 408 -17.81 18.97 -16.68
CA GLU A 408 -18.83 18.00 -16.31
C GLU A 408 -18.27 16.73 -15.65
N LYS A 409 -17.00 16.39 -15.90
CA LYS A 409 -16.32 15.21 -15.34
C LYS A 409 -15.58 15.50 -14.03
N ILE A 410 -15.59 16.74 -13.55
CA ILE A 410 -14.84 17.14 -12.36
C ILE A 410 -15.83 17.48 -11.25
N SER A 411 -15.67 16.84 -10.08
CA SER A 411 -16.46 17.16 -8.90
C SER A 411 -15.92 18.39 -8.17
N VAL A 412 -14.59 18.45 -8.01
CA VAL A 412 -13.86 19.56 -7.39
C VAL A 412 -12.40 19.49 -7.84
N ALA A 413 -11.79 20.67 -8.03
CA ALA A 413 -10.37 20.82 -8.28
C ALA A 413 -9.68 21.36 -7.02
N VAL A 414 -8.63 20.66 -6.57
CA VAL A 414 -7.84 20.97 -5.38
C VAL A 414 -6.45 21.41 -5.80
N PHE A 415 -6.09 22.63 -5.45
CA PHE A 415 -4.82 23.28 -5.80
C PHE A 415 -3.93 23.33 -4.56
N VAL A 416 -2.78 22.66 -4.57
CA VAL A 416 -1.81 22.64 -3.47
C VAL A 416 -0.60 23.46 -3.88
N THR A 417 -0.37 24.62 -3.25
CA THR A 417 0.70 25.57 -3.63
C THR A 417 0.83 25.75 -5.15
N ALA A 418 -0.30 25.75 -5.86
CA ALA A 418 -0.33 25.61 -7.31
C ALA A 418 -0.44 26.95 -8.03
N SER A 419 0.09 27.00 -9.25
CA SER A 419 -0.22 28.07 -10.20
C SER A 419 -1.63 27.83 -10.74
N VAL A 420 -2.51 28.82 -10.62
CA VAL A 420 -3.89 28.76 -11.13
C VAL A 420 -4.04 29.84 -12.18
N ILE A 421 -4.75 29.54 -13.27
CA ILE A 421 -5.04 30.51 -14.33
C ILE A 421 -6.55 30.71 -14.45
N ASN A 422 -6.98 31.90 -14.89
CA ASN A 422 -8.35 32.19 -15.29
C ASN A 422 -8.35 33.14 -16.51
N GLU A 423 -9.52 33.60 -16.93
CA GLU A 423 -9.67 34.51 -18.08
C GLU A 423 -8.87 35.82 -17.94
N ASN A 424 -8.61 36.28 -16.70
CA ASN A 424 -7.93 37.54 -16.39
C ASN A 424 -6.49 37.35 -15.91
N PHE A 425 -6.05 36.11 -15.73
CA PHE A 425 -4.74 35.74 -15.23
C PHE A 425 -4.20 34.56 -16.02
N THR A 426 -3.42 34.88 -17.06
CA THR A 426 -2.98 33.95 -18.10
C THR A 426 -1.84 33.03 -17.64
N ALA A 427 -1.59 31.96 -18.39
CA ALA A 427 -0.45 31.08 -18.15
C ALA A 427 0.90 31.82 -18.24
N GLN A 428 1.03 32.78 -19.17
CA GLN A 428 2.22 33.62 -19.26
C GLN A 428 2.46 34.38 -17.94
N ALA A 429 1.43 35.06 -17.42
CA ALA A 429 1.55 35.82 -16.18
C ALA A 429 1.91 34.92 -14.98
N ALA A 430 1.35 33.70 -14.92
CA ALA A 430 1.69 32.72 -13.89
C ALA A 430 3.13 32.19 -14.01
N ILE A 431 3.67 32.06 -15.22
CA ILE A 431 5.07 31.67 -15.48
C ILE A 431 6.02 32.80 -15.12
N GLU A 432 5.73 34.03 -15.55
CA GLU A 432 6.53 35.22 -15.21
C GLU A 432 6.61 35.44 -13.70
N GLU A 433 5.49 35.26 -12.98
CA GLU A 433 5.46 35.31 -11.52
C GLU A 433 6.40 34.27 -10.91
N MET A 434 6.32 33.01 -11.37
CA MET A 434 7.18 31.93 -10.91
C MET A 434 8.66 32.25 -11.16
N LEU A 435 9.03 32.64 -12.38
CA LEU A 435 10.42 32.95 -12.72
C LEU A 435 10.98 34.12 -11.92
N ARG A 436 10.17 35.15 -11.65
CA ARG A 436 10.58 36.32 -10.86
C ARG A 436 10.94 35.96 -9.42
N VAL A 437 10.17 35.09 -8.78
CA VAL A 437 10.37 34.69 -7.38
C VAL A 437 11.44 33.60 -7.26
N VAL A 438 11.45 32.66 -8.20
CA VAL A 438 12.23 31.43 -8.09
C VAL A 438 13.60 31.53 -8.74
N GLY A 439 13.78 32.39 -9.75
CA GLY A 439 15.06 32.59 -10.44
C GLY A 439 16.25 32.82 -9.49
N PRO A 440 16.16 33.73 -8.50
CA PRO A 440 17.25 33.96 -7.53
C PRO A 440 17.57 32.77 -6.62
N LEU A 441 16.64 31.82 -6.46
CA LEU A 441 16.76 30.66 -5.57
C LEU A 441 17.32 29.40 -6.28
N MET A 442 17.40 29.43 -7.60
CA MET A 442 17.83 28.33 -8.46
C MET A 442 19.34 28.39 -8.78
N THR A 443 20.19 28.50 -7.75
CA THR A 443 21.61 28.90 -7.88
C THR A 443 22.52 27.92 -8.63
N ASP A 444 22.18 26.63 -8.68
CA ASP A 444 22.90 25.58 -9.42
C ASP A 444 22.05 24.90 -10.50
N THR A 445 20.97 25.56 -10.90
CA THR A 445 20.04 25.06 -11.93
C THR A 445 20.62 25.29 -13.31
N GLN A 446 20.58 24.26 -14.14
CA GLN A 446 21.11 24.28 -15.50
C GLN A 446 19.99 24.50 -16.52
N TYR A 447 20.26 25.35 -17.50
CA TYR A 447 19.37 25.55 -18.64
C TYR A 447 19.97 24.81 -19.83
N SER A 448 19.23 23.88 -20.42
CA SER A 448 19.68 23.18 -21.63
C SER A 448 19.62 24.17 -22.79
N LEU A 449 20.79 24.45 -23.36
CA LEU A 449 20.93 25.26 -24.57
C LEU A 449 20.30 24.48 -25.73
N SER A 450 19.42 25.13 -26.47
CA SER A 450 19.03 24.65 -27.80
C SER A 450 20.30 24.35 -28.60
N ASP A 451 20.35 23.21 -29.31
CA ASP A 451 21.48 22.85 -30.19
C ASP A 451 21.77 23.91 -31.27
N VAL A 452 20.84 24.85 -31.46
CA VAL A 452 20.99 26.03 -32.31
C VAL A 452 21.56 27.21 -31.50
N PRO A 453 22.71 27.80 -31.92
CA PRO A 453 23.27 29.01 -31.31
C PRO A 453 22.26 30.16 -31.24
N ASN A 454 22.29 30.95 -30.17
CA ASN A 454 21.46 32.14 -29.93
C ASN A 454 19.94 31.90 -29.76
N LYS A 455 19.48 30.65 -29.62
CA LYS A 455 18.10 30.37 -29.22
C LYS A 455 17.92 30.34 -27.70
N PRO A 456 16.75 30.75 -27.18
CA PRO A 456 16.44 30.63 -25.76
C PRO A 456 16.50 29.17 -25.31
N PRO A 457 16.78 28.92 -24.02
CA PRO A 457 16.82 27.56 -23.48
C PRO A 457 15.45 26.89 -23.62
N THR A 458 15.47 25.57 -23.87
CA THR A 458 14.25 24.78 -24.10
C THR A 458 13.89 23.86 -22.95
N ALA A 459 14.80 23.68 -21.99
CA ALA A 459 14.55 22.90 -20.78
C ALA A 459 15.33 23.46 -19.58
N LEU A 460 14.77 23.22 -18.39
CA LEU A 460 15.30 23.59 -17.08
C LEU A 460 15.59 22.33 -16.27
N LEU A 461 16.82 22.18 -15.78
CA LEU A 461 17.21 21.11 -14.87
C LEU A 461 17.56 21.68 -13.49
N LEU A 462 16.71 21.40 -12.50
CA LEU A 462 16.90 21.83 -11.12
C LEU A 462 18.20 21.26 -10.54
N GLY A 463 19.02 22.13 -9.96
CA GLY A 463 20.26 21.75 -9.32
C GLY A 463 20.08 21.13 -7.92
N PRO A 464 20.96 20.22 -7.49
CA PRO A 464 20.82 19.49 -6.23
C PRO A 464 20.80 20.38 -4.98
N LYS A 465 21.52 21.51 -4.97
CA LYS A 465 21.50 22.47 -3.85
C LYS A 465 20.17 23.22 -3.79
N ALA A 466 19.65 23.67 -4.93
CA ALA A 466 18.34 24.30 -5.01
C ALA A 466 17.23 23.34 -4.52
N ILE A 467 17.26 22.08 -4.96
CA ILE A 467 16.31 21.03 -4.53
C ILE A 467 16.34 20.85 -3.01
N ALA A 468 17.53 20.64 -2.43
CA ALA A 468 17.68 20.40 -1.00
C ALA A 468 17.28 21.62 -0.13
N SER A 469 17.59 22.84 -0.56
CA SER A 469 17.43 24.04 0.27
C SER A 469 16.08 24.73 0.14
N ASN A 470 15.38 24.52 -0.98
CA ASN A 470 14.17 25.27 -1.33
C ASN A 470 12.93 24.41 -1.62
N PHE A 471 13.10 23.15 -2.05
CA PHE A 471 11.98 22.26 -2.36
C PHE A 471 11.77 21.17 -1.30
N TYR A 472 12.86 20.63 -0.72
CA TYR A 472 12.85 19.51 0.22
C TYR A 472 13.42 19.86 1.60
N GLN A 473 13.44 21.15 1.96
CA GLN A 473 14.07 21.68 3.18
C GLN A 473 13.48 21.13 4.49
N PHE A 474 12.22 20.69 4.45
CA PHE A 474 11.51 20.09 5.58
C PHE A 474 11.23 18.59 5.37
N SER A 475 11.68 18.03 4.25
CA SER A 475 11.47 16.62 3.95
C SER A 475 12.54 15.75 4.63
N PRO A 476 12.20 14.52 5.04
CA PRO A 476 13.18 13.51 5.44
C PRO A 476 14.30 13.37 4.41
N SER A 477 15.50 13.07 4.89
CA SER A 477 16.68 12.89 4.02
C SER A 477 16.47 11.81 2.94
N GLU A 478 15.68 10.78 3.25
CA GLU A 478 15.28 9.73 2.30
C GLU A 478 14.46 10.28 1.12
N ASP A 479 13.51 11.19 1.37
CA ASP A 479 12.68 11.79 0.32
C ASP A 479 13.52 12.70 -0.59
N LEU A 480 14.48 13.43 -0.02
CA LEU A 480 15.44 14.22 -0.81
C LEU A 480 16.30 13.31 -1.69
N ALA A 481 16.83 12.22 -1.13
CA ALA A 481 17.62 11.26 -1.89
C ALA A 481 16.83 10.63 -3.04
N LEU A 482 15.56 10.27 -2.78
CA LEU A 482 14.63 9.78 -3.79
C LEU A 482 14.38 10.81 -4.89
N ALA A 483 14.06 12.05 -4.53
CA ALA A 483 13.81 13.12 -5.49
C ALA A 483 15.01 13.40 -6.39
N LEU A 484 16.22 13.47 -5.81
CA LEU A 484 17.46 13.65 -6.58
C LEU A 484 17.71 12.52 -7.60
N SER A 485 17.16 11.31 -7.36
CA SER A 485 17.28 10.18 -8.30
C SER A 485 16.19 10.14 -9.38
N LEU A 486 15.14 10.95 -9.27
CA LEU A 486 13.93 10.84 -10.11
C LEU A 486 13.53 12.11 -10.84
N LEU A 487 14.07 13.27 -10.46
CA LEU A 487 13.75 14.53 -11.11
C LEU A 487 14.25 14.53 -12.57
N ARG A 488 13.38 15.00 -13.46
CA ARG A 488 13.68 15.18 -14.89
C ARG A 488 13.72 16.66 -15.27
N PRO A 489 14.39 17.03 -16.37
CA PRO A 489 14.32 18.39 -16.90
C PRO A 489 12.88 18.79 -17.21
N HIS A 490 12.50 20.02 -16.88
CA HIS A 490 11.20 20.59 -17.19
C HIS A 490 11.26 21.36 -18.52
N PRO A 491 10.30 21.18 -19.45
CA PRO A 491 10.28 21.93 -20.71
C PRO A 491 9.99 23.43 -20.46
N ILE A 492 10.58 24.29 -21.29
CA ILE A 492 10.35 25.74 -21.29
C ILE A 492 9.55 26.12 -22.54
N PHE A 493 8.38 26.75 -22.35
CA PHE A 493 7.47 27.14 -23.43
C PHE A 493 7.73 28.59 -23.86
N ASN A 494 8.64 28.77 -24.82
CA ASN A 494 9.05 30.11 -25.29
C ASN A 494 8.09 30.75 -26.31
N ASP A 495 7.21 29.97 -26.95
CA ASP A 495 6.19 30.49 -27.88
C ASP A 495 4.99 31.00 -27.08
N VAL A 496 5.00 32.30 -26.80
CA VAL A 496 3.97 32.96 -25.98
C VAL A 496 2.60 32.95 -26.66
N GLU A 497 2.55 33.10 -27.99
CA GLU A 497 1.28 33.10 -28.72
C GLU A 497 0.63 31.71 -28.66
N ALA A 498 1.41 30.65 -28.92
CA ALA A 498 0.94 29.28 -28.76
C ALA A 498 0.54 28.98 -27.32
N LEU A 499 1.35 29.38 -26.33
CA LEU A 499 1.06 29.21 -24.91
C LEU A 499 -0.31 29.81 -24.53
N LEU A 500 -0.57 31.05 -24.93
CA LEU A 500 -1.84 31.74 -24.62
C LEU A 500 -3.03 31.05 -25.31
N LYS A 501 -2.86 30.68 -26.58
CA LYS A 501 -3.90 29.96 -27.34
C LYS A 501 -4.23 28.60 -26.72
N GLU A 502 -3.23 27.83 -26.33
CA GLU A 502 -3.37 26.48 -25.77
C GLU A 502 -3.83 26.45 -24.31
N THR A 503 -3.81 27.60 -23.63
CA THR A 503 -4.26 27.77 -22.23
C THR A 503 -5.45 28.72 -22.10
N THR A 504 -6.16 28.97 -23.21
CA THR A 504 -7.38 29.78 -23.20
C THR A 504 -8.47 29.10 -22.37
N ILE A 505 -9.07 29.86 -21.46
CA ILE A 505 -10.09 29.40 -20.51
C ILE A 505 -11.15 30.46 -20.29
N THR A 506 -12.36 30.04 -19.94
CA THR A 506 -13.54 30.91 -19.83
C THR A 506 -14.15 30.84 -18.43
N GLN A 507 -14.69 31.96 -17.94
CA GLN A 507 -15.43 31.94 -16.67
C GLN A 507 -16.66 31.02 -16.73
N GLN A 508 -17.28 30.86 -17.89
CA GLN A 508 -18.46 30.00 -18.07
C GLN A 508 -18.14 28.53 -17.80
N ARG A 509 -17.02 28.00 -18.32
CA ARG A 509 -16.67 26.59 -18.20
C ARG A 509 -15.75 26.37 -17.01
N ASN A 510 -14.54 26.93 -17.01
CA ASN A 510 -13.60 26.80 -15.89
C ASN A 510 -14.18 27.30 -14.55
N GLY A 511 -14.92 28.40 -14.56
CA GLY A 511 -15.56 28.95 -13.36
C GLY A 511 -16.70 28.10 -12.80
N SER A 512 -17.27 27.18 -13.59
CA SER A 512 -18.33 26.27 -13.14
C SER A 512 -17.85 25.14 -12.22
N VAL A 513 -16.54 24.84 -12.25
CA VAL A 513 -15.95 23.77 -11.44
C VAL A 513 -15.61 24.31 -10.05
N PRO A 514 -16.08 23.68 -8.95
CA PRO A 514 -15.69 24.06 -7.60
C PRO A 514 -14.17 23.96 -7.39
N LYS A 515 -13.58 25.02 -6.82
CA LYS A 515 -12.14 25.10 -6.52
C LYS A 515 -11.88 25.07 -5.02
N VAL A 516 -10.87 24.33 -4.59
CA VAL A 516 -10.31 24.37 -3.24
C VAL A 516 -8.83 24.70 -3.36
N TYR A 517 -8.34 25.64 -2.55
CA TYR A 517 -6.91 25.95 -2.48
C TYR A 517 -6.34 25.50 -1.14
N ILE A 518 -5.15 24.91 -1.15
CA ILE A 518 -4.38 24.51 0.03
C ILE A 518 -3.08 25.30 0.02
N ILE A 519 -2.97 26.22 0.98
CA ILE A 519 -1.78 27.02 1.24
C ILE A 519 -0.81 26.20 2.10
N SER A 520 0.43 26.05 1.66
CA SER A 520 1.49 25.48 2.50
C SER A 520 2.37 26.58 3.04
N LYS A 521 2.44 26.71 4.37
CA LYS A 521 3.36 27.65 5.02
C LYS A 521 4.79 27.11 4.97
N GLY A 522 5.75 28.01 4.78
CA GLY A 522 7.18 27.67 4.71
C GLY A 522 7.66 27.20 3.34
N ASP A 523 6.78 27.21 2.32
CA ASP A 523 7.20 27.09 0.93
C ASP A 523 8.05 28.31 0.54
N LYS A 524 9.29 28.06 0.11
CA LYS A 524 10.26 29.09 -0.28
C LYS A 524 10.16 29.46 -1.76
N ILE A 525 9.57 28.59 -2.57
CA ILE A 525 9.41 28.75 -4.02
C ILE A 525 8.15 29.56 -4.30
N LYS A 526 7.03 29.18 -3.69
CA LYS A 526 5.77 29.93 -3.71
C LYS A 526 5.45 30.38 -2.29
N THR A 527 5.90 31.58 -1.93
CA THR A 527 5.67 32.13 -0.59
C THR A 527 4.18 32.25 -0.28
N GLU A 528 3.82 32.33 1.01
CA GLU A 528 2.42 32.52 1.43
C GLU A 528 1.78 33.74 0.76
N ASP A 529 2.52 34.85 0.65
CA ASP A 529 2.06 36.06 -0.05
C ASP A 529 1.81 35.83 -1.54
N SER A 530 2.69 35.09 -2.23
CA SER A 530 2.49 34.71 -3.64
C SER A 530 1.25 33.82 -3.81
N GLN A 531 1.05 32.84 -2.91
CA GLN A 531 -0.12 31.98 -2.94
C GLN A 531 -1.41 32.77 -2.72
N LEU A 532 -1.46 33.67 -1.73
CA LEU A 532 -2.60 34.56 -1.49
C LEU A 532 -2.87 35.48 -2.67
N TRP A 533 -1.81 36.04 -3.27
CA TRP A 533 -1.91 36.90 -4.44
C TRP A 533 -2.53 36.19 -5.65
N VAL A 534 -2.20 34.90 -5.85
CA VAL A 534 -2.83 34.04 -6.87
C VAL A 534 -4.31 33.80 -6.51
N ILE A 535 -4.62 33.45 -5.27
CA ILE A 535 -6.00 33.19 -4.81
C ILE A 535 -6.92 34.40 -5.06
N GLU A 536 -6.46 35.61 -4.73
CA GLU A 536 -7.21 36.85 -4.93
C GLU A 536 -7.59 37.10 -6.41
N ARG A 537 -6.73 36.69 -7.35
CA ARG A 537 -6.92 36.91 -8.79
C ARG A 537 -7.68 35.80 -9.49
N THR A 538 -7.69 34.61 -8.91
CA THR A 538 -8.19 33.37 -9.55
C THR A 538 -9.43 32.79 -8.91
N GLY A 539 -9.98 33.48 -7.90
CA GLY A 539 -11.24 33.11 -7.25
C GLY A 539 -12.46 33.17 -8.18
N PRO A 540 -13.64 32.75 -7.69
CA PRO A 540 -13.91 32.37 -6.30
C PRO A 540 -13.46 30.93 -5.98
N TYR A 541 -13.10 30.71 -4.71
CA TYR A 541 -12.79 29.38 -4.15
C TYR A 541 -13.92 28.96 -3.19
N ALA A 542 -14.33 27.70 -3.27
CA ALA A 542 -15.29 27.11 -2.35
C ALA A 542 -14.69 26.98 -0.94
N GLU A 543 -13.39 26.69 -0.85
CA GLU A 543 -12.66 26.61 0.40
C GLU A 543 -11.17 26.96 0.18
N VAL A 544 -10.58 27.65 1.16
CA VAL A 544 -9.13 27.85 1.24
C VAL A 544 -8.66 27.28 2.57
N LYS A 545 -7.74 26.32 2.53
CA LYS A 545 -7.12 25.69 3.71
C LYS A 545 -5.67 26.10 3.82
N VAL A 546 -5.17 26.08 5.05
CA VAL A 546 -3.77 26.39 5.37
C VAL A 546 -3.16 25.21 6.10
N ILE A 547 -2.01 24.74 5.65
CA ILE A 547 -1.18 23.74 6.32
C ILE A 547 0.06 24.46 6.85
N ALA A 548 0.17 24.54 8.18
CA ALA A 548 1.15 25.37 8.87
C ALA A 548 2.37 24.61 9.38
N ASP A 549 2.29 23.28 9.49
CA ASP A 549 3.26 22.45 10.20
C ASP A 549 3.59 21.22 9.34
N SER A 550 4.88 20.97 9.06
CA SER A 550 5.35 19.63 8.68
C SER A 550 5.90 18.95 9.94
N ASP A 551 5.38 17.77 10.29
CA ASP A 551 5.74 17.03 11.51
C ASP A 551 7.17 16.45 11.51
N HIS A 552 8.02 16.84 10.56
CA HIS A 552 9.37 16.31 10.38
C HIS A 552 10.40 17.14 11.14
N MET A 553 10.59 16.82 12.41
CA MET A 553 11.84 17.10 13.11
C MET A 553 12.69 15.83 13.13
N GLU A 554 13.65 15.70 12.20
CA GLU A 554 14.77 14.79 12.40
C GLU A 554 15.91 15.52 13.11
N SER A 555 16.35 14.96 14.24
CA SER A 555 17.63 15.33 14.83
C SER A 555 18.73 14.89 13.88
N LYS A 556 19.52 15.85 13.39
CA LYS A 556 20.77 15.57 12.67
C LYS A 556 21.77 14.93 13.64
N THR A 557 21.68 13.63 13.83
CA THR A 557 22.75 12.84 14.47
C THR A 557 23.85 12.70 13.43
N LYS A 558 24.88 13.56 13.51
CA LYS A 558 26.13 13.34 12.77
C LYS A 558 26.76 12.07 13.34
N MET A 559 26.78 10.99 12.56
CA MET A 559 27.72 9.90 12.81
C MET A 559 29.13 10.39 12.48
N GLU A 560 30.12 9.94 13.22
CA GLU A 560 31.52 10.24 12.93
C GLU A 560 31.87 9.72 11.52
N SER A 561 32.48 10.58 10.71
CA SER A 561 32.91 10.22 9.36
C SER A 561 33.92 9.07 9.44
N PRO A 562 33.81 8.04 8.58
CA PRO A 562 34.79 6.96 8.54
C PRO A 562 36.16 7.53 8.20
N GLN A 563 37.20 6.97 8.80
CA GLN A 563 38.59 7.40 8.59
C GLN A 563 39.02 7.27 7.11
N PHE A 564 38.33 6.42 6.33
CA PHE A 564 38.49 6.24 4.89
C PHE A 564 37.13 6.03 4.19
N PRO A 565 36.56 7.02 3.50
CA PRO A 565 35.29 6.86 2.81
C PRO A 565 35.41 5.88 1.64
N LYS A 566 34.54 4.86 1.63
CA LYS A 566 34.37 3.91 0.51
C LYS A 566 33.37 4.44 -0.52
N HIS A 567 33.46 3.96 -1.76
CA HIS A 567 32.53 4.25 -2.84
C HIS A 567 31.67 3.03 -3.16
N PHE A 568 30.37 3.10 -2.87
CA PHE A 568 29.38 2.07 -3.19
C PHE A 568 28.69 2.36 -4.51
N VAL A 569 28.54 1.33 -5.33
CA VAL A 569 27.84 1.39 -6.61
C VAL A 569 26.68 0.40 -6.54
N LEU A 570 25.45 0.92 -6.57
CA LEU A 570 24.22 0.17 -6.33
C LEU A 570 23.52 -0.12 -7.66
N VAL A 571 23.28 -1.40 -7.96
CA VAL A 571 22.71 -1.89 -9.22
C VAL A 571 21.38 -2.62 -8.94
N HIS A 572 20.31 -2.16 -9.57
CA HIS A 572 18.95 -2.66 -9.34
C HIS A 572 18.62 -3.94 -10.14
N GLY A 573 17.54 -4.63 -9.74
CA GLY A 573 16.96 -5.77 -10.47
C GLY A 573 16.03 -5.37 -11.62
N GLY A 574 15.46 -6.38 -12.30
CA GLY A 574 14.56 -6.16 -13.43
C GLY A 574 13.30 -5.36 -13.06
N CYS A 575 12.78 -4.58 -14.01
CA CYS A 575 11.66 -3.63 -13.87
C CYS A 575 11.85 -2.45 -12.91
N HIS A 576 12.87 -2.49 -12.06
CA HIS A 576 13.19 -1.44 -11.09
C HIS A 576 14.18 -0.43 -11.69
N GLY A 577 14.53 0.60 -10.93
CA GLY A 577 15.58 1.57 -11.23
C GLY A 577 16.38 1.88 -9.98
N ALA A 578 17.36 2.78 -10.08
CA ALA A 578 18.20 3.28 -8.99
C ALA A 578 17.39 3.74 -7.77
N TRP A 579 16.18 4.25 -8.00
CA TRP A 579 15.24 4.68 -6.98
C TRP A 579 14.93 3.62 -5.92
N CYS A 580 15.03 2.32 -6.22
CA CYS A 580 14.74 1.27 -5.22
C CYS A 580 15.77 1.26 -4.07
N TRP A 581 16.94 1.88 -4.28
CA TRP A 581 18.00 1.96 -3.28
C TRP A 581 17.92 3.19 -2.38
N TYR A 582 16.90 4.06 -2.52
CA TYR A 582 16.90 5.39 -1.87
C TYR A 582 17.14 5.35 -0.34
N LYS A 583 16.55 4.38 0.38
CA LYS A 583 16.78 4.20 1.83
C LYS A 583 18.22 3.78 2.15
N VAL A 584 18.73 2.76 1.45
CA VAL A 584 20.10 2.25 1.62
C VAL A 584 21.12 3.32 1.25
N ALA A 585 20.93 4.01 0.13
CA ALA A 585 21.80 5.08 -0.32
C ALA A 585 21.84 6.24 0.69
N THR A 586 20.70 6.59 1.28
CA THR A 586 20.62 7.60 2.33
C THR A 586 21.43 7.18 3.55
N LEU A 587 21.22 5.96 4.06
CA LEU A 587 21.92 5.44 5.23
C LEU A 587 23.45 5.35 5.02
N LEU A 588 23.90 4.89 3.84
CA LEU A 588 25.32 4.82 3.49
C LEU A 588 25.95 6.22 3.37
N LYS A 589 25.25 7.19 2.76
CA LYS A 589 25.70 8.60 2.71
C LYS A 589 25.75 9.21 4.10
N SER A 590 24.78 8.94 4.95
CA SER A 590 24.76 9.38 6.36
C SER A 590 25.89 8.77 7.17
N ALA A 591 26.35 7.57 6.81
CA ALA A 591 27.56 6.94 7.33
C ALA A 591 28.85 7.47 6.69
N GLY A 592 28.79 8.54 5.89
CA GLY A 592 29.97 9.23 5.35
C GLY A 592 30.60 8.59 4.11
N HIS A 593 29.89 7.68 3.43
CA HIS A 593 30.36 7.02 2.22
C HIS A 593 29.88 7.71 0.94
N ASN A 594 30.65 7.54 -0.14
CA ASN A 594 30.22 7.91 -1.48
C ASN A 594 29.29 6.81 -2.02
N VAL A 595 28.17 7.21 -2.64
CA VAL A 595 27.19 6.26 -3.15
C VAL A 595 26.68 6.72 -4.51
N THR A 596 26.82 5.84 -5.50
CA THR A 596 26.28 5.98 -6.84
C THR A 596 25.26 4.87 -7.06
N ALA A 597 23.99 5.22 -7.25
CA ALA A 597 22.96 4.29 -7.69
C ALA A 597 22.71 4.52 -9.18
N LEU A 598 22.74 3.45 -9.98
CA LEU A 598 22.71 3.55 -11.43
C LEU A 598 21.39 3.01 -11.99
N ASP A 599 20.81 3.73 -12.94
CA ASP A 599 19.77 3.20 -13.81
C ASP A 599 20.42 2.46 -14.97
N LEU A 600 20.11 1.18 -15.12
CA LEU A 600 20.42 0.42 -16.33
C LEU A 600 19.58 0.94 -17.52
N ALA A 601 19.93 0.56 -18.74
CA ALA A 601 19.24 1.09 -19.92
C ALA A 601 17.74 0.73 -19.87
N GLY A 602 16.87 1.70 -20.18
CA GLY A 602 15.42 1.52 -20.11
C GLY A 602 14.82 1.48 -18.71
N CYS A 603 15.62 1.64 -17.66
CA CYS A 603 15.17 1.60 -16.28
C CYS A 603 15.19 2.99 -15.63
N GLY A 604 14.42 3.17 -14.55
CA GLY A 604 14.29 4.45 -13.85
C GLY A 604 14.10 5.64 -14.79
N ILE A 605 14.95 6.67 -14.67
CA ILE A 605 14.91 7.87 -15.52
C ILE A 605 15.78 7.79 -16.78
N ASN A 606 16.37 6.63 -17.09
CA ASN A 606 17.17 6.44 -18.30
C ASN A 606 16.32 6.77 -19.56
N PRO A 607 16.84 7.53 -20.54
CA PRO A 607 16.04 7.99 -21.68
C PRO A 607 15.66 6.88 -22.66
N LYS A 608 16.46 5.81 -22.75
CA LYS A 608 16.18 4.68 -23.65
C LYS A 608 14.84 4.04 -23.27
N GLN A 609 14.12 3.54 -24.25
CA GLN A 609 12.92 2.73 -24.09
C GLN A 609 13.24 1.25 -24.32
N VAL A 610 12.37 0.36 -23.83
CA VAL A 610 12.62 -1.08 -23.89
C VAL A 610 12.81 -1.62 -25.32
N HIS A 611 12.17 -1.02 -26.32
CA HIS A 611 12.29 -1.42 -27.72
C HIS A 611 13.62 -0.99 -28.38
N GLU A 612 14.36 -0.08 -27.74
CA GLU A 612 15.69 0.35 -28.17
C GLU A 612 16.80 -0.56 -27.61
N ILE A 613 16.47 -1.45 -26.67
CA ILE A 613 17.42 -2.38 -26.04
C ILE A 613 17.35 -3.69 -26.81
N ARG A 614 18.39 -3.98 -27.60
CA ARG A 614 18.41 -5.14 -28.51
C ARG A 614 19.23 -6.30 -27.95
N SER A 615 20.11 -6.04 -27.00
CA SER A 615 20.99 -7.03 -26.39
C SER A 615 21.14 -6.84 -24.89
N ILE A 616 21.70 -7.84 -24.19
CA ILE A 616 22.01 -7.68 -22.76
C ILE A 616 23.15 -6.67 -22.58
N SER A 617 24.01 -6.52 -23.59
CA SER A 617 25.05 -5.49 -23.60
C SER A 617 24.51 -4.07 -23.65
N ASP A 618 23.45 -3.81 -24.42
CA ASP A 618 22.73 -2.54 -24.39
C ASP A 618 22.15 -2.25 -23.00
N TYR A 619 21.66 -3.30 -22.32
CA TYR A 619 21.03 -3.18 -21.00
C TYR A 619 22.01 -2.76 -19.91
N TYR A 620 23.18 -3.41 -19.83
CA TYR A 620 24.19 -3.09 -18.82
C TYR A 620 25.17 -1.97 -19.21
N GLU A 621 25.04 -1.40 -20.41
CA GLU A 621 25.94 -0.35 -20.92
C GLU A 621 26.17 0.80 -19.92
N PRO A 622 25.14 1.36 -19.25
CA PRO A 622 25.35 2.42 -18.26
C PRO A 622 26.28 2.03 -17.12
N LEU A 623 26.23 0.78 -16.65
CA LEU A 623 27.15 0.27 -15.62
C LEU A 623 28.58 0.17 -16.15
N MET A 624 28.75 -0.33 -17.38
CA MET A 624 30.08 -0.47 -17.98
C MET A 624 30.73 0.90 -18.24
N THR A 625 29.96 1.85 -18.75
CA THR A 625 30.39 3.24 -18.97
C THR A 625 30.79 3.91 -17.64
N PHE A 626 30.02 3.69 -16.58
CA PHE A 626 30.40 4.16 -15.25
C PHE A 626 31.71 3.51 -14.76
N MET A 627 31.83 2.17 -14.85
CA MET A 627 33.04 1.46 -14.40
C MET A 627 34.29 1.86 -15.19
N ASP A 628 34.15 2.19 -16.47
CA ASP A 628 35.25 2.73 -17.28
C ASP A 628 35.71 4.09 -16.78
N SER A 629 34.76 4.95 -16.36
CA SER A 629 35.04 6.28 -15.79
C SER A 629 35.69 6.26 -14.40
N VAL A 630 35.62 5.13 -13.66
CA VAL A 630 36.26 4.99 -12.35
C VAL A 630 37.79 5.09 -12.52
N PRO A 631 38.48 5.98 -11.78
CA PRO A 631 39.93 6.16 -11.91
C PRO A 631 40.72 4.86 -11.67
N PRO A 632 41.86 4.63 -12.37
CA PRO A 632 42.60 3.36 -12.29
C PRO A 632 43.12 2.95 -10.89
N LYS A 633 43.21 3.89 -9.94
CA LYS A 633 43.65 3.63 -8.56
C LYS A 633 42.51 3.54 -7.56
N GLU A 634 41.28 3.81 -7.99
CA GLU A 634 40.09 3.76 -7.15
C GLU A 634 39.44 2.38 -7.28
N LYS A 635 38.97 1.85 -6.15
CA LYS A 635 38.16 0.63 -6.12
C LYS A 635 36.78 0.94 -5.55
N VAL A 636 35.77 0.37 -6.18
CA VAL A 636 34.37 0.48 -5.75
C VAL A 636 33.88 -0.82 -5.14
N ILE A 637 32.88 -0.70 -4.26
CA ILE A 637 32.09 -1.82 -3.77
C ILE A 637 30.84 -1.91 -4.63
N LEU A 638 30.69 -2.98 -5.40
CA LEU A 638 29.49 -3.23 -6.20
C LEU A 638 28.46 -3.94 -5.34
N VAL A 639 27.25 -3.40 -5.26
CA VAL A 639 26.10 -4.03 -4.59
C VAL A 639 25.00 -4.22 -5.62
N CYS A 640 24.59 -5.45 -5.86
CA CYS A 640 23.58 -5.77 -6.86
C CYS A 640 22.38 -6.50 -6.27
N HIS A 641 21.23 -6.30 -6.90
CA HIS A 641 19.97 -6.95 -6.54
C HIS A 641 19.40 -7.74 -7.71
N SER A 642 18.87 -8.93 -7.41
CA SER A 642 18.09 -9.75 -8.36
C SER A 642 18.80 -9.87 -9.72
N PHE A 643 18.11 -9.53 -10.81
CA PHE A 643 18.66 -9.58 -12.17
C PHE A 643 19.93 -8.75 -12.38
N GLY A 644 20.12 -7.65 -11.63
CA GLY A 644 21.30 -6.80 -11.74
C GLY A 644 22.61 -7.50 -11.41
N GLY A 645 22.56 -8.66 -10.74
CA GLY A 645 23.73 -9.49 -10.48
C GLY A 645 24.38 -10.05 -11.75
N ILE A 646 23.63 -10.29 -12.84
CA ILE A 646 24.22 -10.70 -14.13
C ILE A 646 25.11 -9.57 -14.68
N SER A 647 24.60 -8.33 -14.66
CA SER A 647 25.35 -7.15 -15.08
C SER A 647 26.62 -6.94 -14.24
N VAL A 648 26.55 -7.16 -12.92
CA VAL A 648 27.71 -7.07 -12.03
C VAL A 648 28.71 -8.20 -12.27
N SER A 649 28.28 -9.43 -12.54
CA SER A 649 29.19 -10.51 -12.92
C SER A 649 29.97 -10.19 -14.21
N VAL A 650 29.34 -9.54 -15.20
CA VAL A 650 30.06 -9.06 -16.40
C VAL A 650 31.01 -7.91 -16.06
N ALA A 651 30.64 -7.00 -15.14
CA ALA A 651 31.51 -5.92 -14.70
C ALA A 651 32.75 -6.47 -13.96
N MET A 652 32.61 -7.54 -13.17
CA MET A 652 33.72 -8.24 -12.53
C MET A 652 34.68 -8.87 -13.54
N GLU A 653 34.18 -9.34 -14.68
CA GLU A 653 35.03 -9.84 -15.77
C GLU A 653 35.81 -8.69 -16.44
N LYS A 654 35.13 -7.59 -16.73
CA LYS A 654 35.73 -6.47 -17.48
C LYS A 654 36.68 -5.62 -16.63
N PHE A 655 36.34 -5.38 -15.36
CA PHE A 655 37.04 -4.43 -14.49
C PHE A 655 37.44 -5.02 -13.12
N PRO A 656 38.03 -6.23 -13.04
CA PRO A 656 38.34 -6.88 -11.76
C PRO A 656 39.25 -6.02 -10.87
N GLU A 657 40.16 -5.24 -11.47
CA GLU A 657 41.08 -4.37 -10.76
C GLU A 657 40.43 -3.15 -10.10
N LYS A 658 39.24 -2.75 -10.57
CA LYS A 658 38.49 -1.59 -10.06
C LYS A 658 37.45 -1.97 -9.00
N ILE A 659 37.33 -3.24 -8.64
CA ILE A 659 36.32 -3.74 -7.70
C ILE A 659 37.00 -4.27 -6.45
N SER A 660 36.60 -3.79 -5.27
CA SER A 660 37.12 -4.32 -4.00
C SER A 660 36.38 -5.59 -3.56
N VAL A 661 35.05 -5.57 -3.68
CA VAL A 661 34.16 -6.69 -3.39
C VAL A 661 32.83 -6.50 -4.12
N ALA A 662 32.23 -7.60 -4.56
CA ALA A 662 30.87 -7.64 -5.13
C ALA A 662 29.90 -8.28 -4.12
N VAL A 663 28.84 -7.56 -3.76
CA VAL A 663 27.81 -7.97 -2.82
C VAL A 663 26.52 -8.29 -3.59
N PHE A 664 26.09 -9.55 -3.54
CA PHE A 664 24.91 -10.07 -4.21
C PHE A 664 23.75 -10.15 -3.22
N VAL A 665 22.71 -9.33 -3.39
CA VAL A 665 21.53 -9.28 -2.51
C VAL A 665 20.34 -9.93 -3.22
N THR A 666 19.99 -11.16 -2.85
CA THR A 666 18.95 -11.96 -3.55
C THR A 666 19.21 -12.06 -5.07
N ALA A 667 20.47 -11.93 -5.48
CA ALA A 667 20.82 -11.65 -6.87
C ALA A 667 21.14 -12.93 -7.66
N SER A 668 20.88 -12.88 -8.97
CA SER A 668 21.41 -13.86 -9.91
C SER A 668 22.91 -13.62 -10.06
N ALA A 669 23.73 -14.59 -9.68
CA ALA A 669 25.15 -14.58 -9.99
C ALA A 669 25.40 -15.55 -11.14
N ILE A 670 26.42 -15.28 -11.96
CA ILE A 670 26.89 -16.19 -13.01
C ILE A 670 28.40 -16.41 -12.88
N ASN A 671 28.86 -17.58 -13.31
CA ASN A 671 30.28 -17.96 -13.48
C ASN A 671 30.40 -19.00 -14.62
N GLU A 672 31.57 -19.62 -14.79
CA GLU A 672 31.78 -20.69 -15.79
C GLU A 672 30.85 -21.90 -15.60
N ASN A 673 30.39 -22.16 -14.36
CA ASN A 673 29.54 -23.30 -14.01
C ASN A 673 28.03 -23.00 -14.08
N LEU A 674 27.65 -21.72 -14.08
CA LEU A 674 26.28 -21.25 -14.16
C LEU A 674 26.23 -20.06 -15.13
N THR A 675 25.89 -20.35 -16.38
CA THR A 675 25.78 -19.35 -17.45
C THR A 675 24.55 -18.46 -17.25
N ALA A 676 24.52 -17.31 -17.92
CA ALA A 676 23.33 -16.45 -17.93
C ALA A 676 22.08 -17.22 -18.41
N GLN A 677 22.19 -17.99 -19.49
CA GLN A 677 21.09 -18.81 -20.00
C GLN A 677 20.53 -19.75 -18.93
N ALA A 678 21.39 -20.49 -18.23
CA ALA A 678 20.95 -21.39 -17.16
C ALA A 678 20.23 -20.64 -16.02
N ALA A 679 20.68 -19.43 -15.69
CA ALA A 679 19.99 -18.57 -14.72
C ALA A 679 18.62 -18.08 -15.21
N PHE A 680 18.44 -17.85 -16.53
CA PHE A 680 17.13 -17.53 -17.11
C PHE A 680 16.19 -18.74 -17.12
N GLU A 681 16.69 -19.92 -17.47
CA GLU A 681 15.93 -21.17 -17.46
C GLU A 681 15.43 -21.49 -16.04
N GLU A 682 16.28 -21.32 -15.02
CA GLU A 682 15.90 -21.48 -13.61
C GLU A 682 14.75 -20.54 -13.21
N PHE A 683 14.82 -19.26 -13.61
CA PHE A 683 13.76 -18.28 -13.38
C PHE A 683 12.46 -18.65 -14.13
N ALA A 684 12.56 -19.11 -15.38
CA ALA A 684 11.40 -19.53 -16.17
C ALA A 684 10.71 -20.77 -15.57
N GLU A 685 11.48 -21.76 -15.13
CA GLU A 685 10.94 -22.95 -14.45
C GLU A 685 10.29 -22.60 -13.12
N MET A 686 10.91 -21.71 -12.34
CA MET A 686 10.36 -21.22 -11.07
C MET A 686 9.01 -20.51 -11.28
N THR A 687 8.93 -19.58 -12.24
CA THR A 687 7.67 -18.88 -12.54
C THR A 687 6.59 -19.81 -13.09
N THR A 688 6.98 -20.85 -13.82
CA THR A 688 6.08 -21.92 -14.25
C THR A 688 5.53 -22.71 -13.07
N ARG A 689 6.37 -23.11 -12.11
CA ARG A 689 5.97 -23.81 -10.87
C ARG A 689 5.01 -22.98 -10.02
N MET A 690 5.14 -21.65 -10.02
CA MET A 690 4.25 -20.73 -9.32
C MET A 690 2.91 -20.49 -10.02
N GLY A 691 2.70 -21.01 -11.23
CA GLY A 691 1.44 -20.86 -11.97
C GLY A 691 1.29 -19.51 -12.69
N SER A 692 2.38 -19.00 -13.29
CA SER A 692 2.52 -17.67 -13.91
C SER A 692 2.67 -16.52 -12.90
N LEU A 693 3.37 -15.45 -13.30
CA LEU A 693 3.59 -14.23 -12.51
C LEU A 693 2.33 -13.34 -12.42
N MET A 694 1.20 -13.94 -12.06
CA MET A 694 -0.08 -13.28 -11.80
C MET A 694 -0.55 -12.34 -12.92
N ASP A 695 -0.55 -11.02 -12.67
CA ASP A 695 -0.99 -9.96 -13.58
C ASP A 695 0.18 -9.27 -14.31
N THR A 696 1.33 -9.94 -14.40
CA THR A 696 2.49 -9.49 -15.18
C THR A 696 2.12 -9.38 -16.66
N HIS A 697 2.47 -8.26 -17.25
CA HIS A 697 2.20 -7.96 -18.66
C HIS A 697 3.42 -8.33 -19.51
N TYR A 698 3.18 -9.00 -20.63
CA TYR A 698 4.22 -9.37 -21.59
C TYR A 698 4.03 -8.56 -22.88
N PHE A 699 5.13 -8.05 -23.42
CA PHE A 699 5.14 -7.27 -24.65
C PHE A 699 5.69 -8.12 -25.80
N PHE A 700 5.09 -7.95 -26.97
CA PHE A 700 5.39 -8.72 -28.18
C PHE A 700 5.81 -7.77 -29.32
N LEU A 701 6.92 -7.05 -29.12
CA LEU A 701 7.33 -5.96 -30.02
C LEU A 701 7.70 -6.45 -31.43
N ASP A 702 8.13 -7.71 -31.55
CA ASP A 702 8.43 -8.36 -32.83
C ASP A 702 7.20 -9.01 -33.49
N GLY A 703 6.01 -8.77 -32.94
CA GLY A 703 4.72 -9.25 -33.42
C GLY A 703 4.07 -10.29 -32.50
N PRO A 704 2.72 -10.43 -32.55
CA PRO A 704 1.95 -11.20 -31.56
C PRO A 704 2.18 -12.72 -31.59
N ASN A 705 2.77 -13.23 -32.67
CA ASN A 705 3.09 -14.67 -32.84
C ASN A 705 4.56 -15.00 -32.52
N LYS A 706 5.34 -14.02 -32.04
CA LYS A 706 6.73 -14.21 -31.62
C LYS A 706 6.78 -14.38 -30.09
N PRO A 707 7.90 -14.90 -29.52
CA PRO A 707 8.11 -14.88 -28.08
C PRO A 707 8.04 -13.45 -27.52
N PRO A 708 7.68 -13.28 -26.23
CA PRO A 708 7.66 -11.97 -25.62
C PRO A 708 9.07 -11.35 -25.60
N THR A 709 9.15 -10.06 -25.89
CA THR A 709 10.39 -9.27 -25.97
C THR A 709 10.64 -8.45 -24.71
N ALA A 710 9.61 -8.27 -23.86
CA ALA A 710 9.73 -7.61 -22.58
C ALA A 710 8.63 -8.07 -21.62
N LEU A 711 8.81 -7.82 -20.32
CA LEU A 711 7.78 -8.00 -19.30
C LEU A 711 7.70 -6.80 -18.36
N LEU A 712 6.53 -6.55 -17.80
CA LEU A 712 6.29 -5.57 -16.74
C LEU A 712 5.52 -6.24 -15.60
N LEU A 713 6.10 -6.23 -14.40
CA LEU A 713 5.51 -6.84 -13.22
C LEU A 713 4.18 -6.15 -12.85
N GLY A 714 3.13 -6.94 -12.67
CA GLY A 714 1.79 -6.44 -12.36
C GLY A 714 1.59 -6.14 -10.87
N PRO A 715 0.59 -5.29 -10.51
CA PRO A 715 0.32 -4.93 -9.12
C PRO A 715 0.10 -6.10 -8.15
N LYS A 716 -0.57 -7.18 -8.57
CA LYS A 716 -0.80 -8.35 -7.72
C LYS A 716 0.49 -9.13 -7.52
N ALA A 717 1.29 -9.31 -8.57
CA ALA A 717 2.61 -9.93 -8.46
C ALA A 717 3.50 -9.15 -7.49
N MET A 718 3.57 -7.82 -7.68
CA MET A 718 4.35 -6.91 -6.82
C MET A 718 3.92 -7.03 -5.35
N THR A 719 2.62 -6.96 -5.07
CA THR A 719 2.09 -7.01 -3.70
C THR A 719 2.30 -8.36 -3.03
N SER A 720 2.15 -9.46 -3.77
CA SER A 720 2.08 -10.81 -3.17
C SER A 720 3.45 -11.47 -3.00
N ASN A 721 4.39 -11.15 -3.89
CA ASN A 721 5.64 -11.90 -4.05
C ASN A 721 6.92 -11.05 -3.94
N PHE A 722 6.86 -9.74 -4.26
CA PHE A 722 8.03 -8.86 -4.23
C PHE A 722 8.06 -7.95 -2.98
N TYR A 723 6.91 -7.38 -2.61
CA TYR A 723 6.75 -6.32 -1.58
C TYR A 723 5.89 -6.76 -0.39
N GLN A 724 5.69 -8.07 -0.19
CA GLN A 724 4.77 -8.60 0.83
C GLN A 724 5.18 -8.29 2.27
N LEU A 725 6.44 -7.95 2.53
CA LEU A 725 6.95 -7.52 3.84
C LEU A 725 7.38 -6.04 3.84
N SER A 726 7.33 -5.38 2.68
CA SER A 726 7.69 -3.98 2.51
C SER A 726 6.57 -3.04 2.97
N PRO A 727 6.90 -1.82 3.43
CA PRO A 727 5.91 -0.78 3.73
C PRO A 727 4.98 -0.51 2.52
N PRO A 728 3.66 -0.29 2.75
CA PRO A 728 2.71 -0.03 1.66
C PRO A 728 3.04 1.20 0.81
N GLU A 729 3.72 2.19 1.39
CA GLU A 729 4.19 3.38 0.68
C GLU A 729 5.28 3.04 -0.35
N ASP A 730 6.18 2.11 -0.03
CA ASP A 730 7.23 1.67 -0.96
C ASP A 730 6.64 0.89 -2.14
N LEU A 731 5.58 0.10 -1.89
CA LEU A 731 4.82 -0.54 -2.96
C LEU A 731 4.10 0.51 -3.83
N ALA A 732 3.48 1.53 -3.23
CA ALA A 732 2.82 2.59 -3.98
C ALA A 732 3.81 3.37 -4.84
N LEU A 733 5.01 3.63 -4.32
CA LEU A 733 6.12 4.24 -5.05
C LEU A 733 6.56 3.34 -6.21
N ALA A 734 6.79 2.05 -5.97
CA ALA A 734 7.20 1.10 -6.99
C ALA A 734 6.19 1.05 -8.15
N LEU A 735 4.90 0.93 -7.85
CA LEU A 735 3.84 0.90 -8.87
C LEU A 735 3.74 2.18 -9.72
N SER A 736 4.34 3.29 -9.26
CA SER A 736 4.45 4.53 -10.04
C SER A 736 5.73 4.65 -10.87
N LEU A 737 6.68 3.71 -10.72
CA LEU A 737 8.05 3.82 -11.25
C LEU A 737 8.53 2.59 -12.02
N LEU A 738 7.78 1.48 -12.03
CA LEU A 738 8.17 0.28 -12.78
C LEU A 738 8.24 0.58 -14.28
N ARG A 739 9.26 0.02 -14.94
CA ARG A 739 9.41 0.05 -16.40
C ARG A 739 9.54 -1.37 -16.96
N PRO A 740 9.16 -1.61 -18.22
CA PRO A 740 9.31 -2.95 -18.81
C PRO A 740 10.77 -3.39 -18.83
N HIS A 741 11.01 -4.62 -18.39
CA HIS A 741 12.31 -5.28 -18.48
C HIS A 741 12.43 -6.05 -19.81
N PRO A 742 13.51 -5.86 -20.59
CA PRO A 742 13.73 -6.61 -21.83
C PRO A 742 13.94 -8.12 -21.56
N ILE A 743 13.48 -8.96 -22.48
CA ILE A 743 13.72 -10.41 -22.48
C ILE A 743 14.70 -10.71 -23.63
N PHE A 744 15.84 -11.31 -23.30
CA PHE A 744 16.91 -11.60 -24.26
C PHE A 744 16.74 -13.00 -24.85
N ASN A 745 16.02 -13.09 -25.98
CA ASN A 745 15.71 -14.35 -26.66
C ASN A 745 16.84 -14.89 -27.56
N ASP A 746 17.82 -14.05 -27.94
CA ASP A 746 18.98 -14.48 -28.71
C ASP A 746 20.02 -15.13 -27.78
N VAL A 747 19.95 -16.46 -27.68
CA VAL A 747 20.79 -17.26 -26.77
C VAL A 747 22.28 -17.18 -27.14
N GLU A 748 22.60 -17.15 -28.44
CA GLU A 748 24.00 -17.10 -28.88
C GLU A 748 24.63 -15.75 -28.51
N ALA A 749 23.93 -14.64 -28.80
CA ALA A 749 24.36 -13.31 -28.39
C ALA A 749 24.45 -13.20 -26.85
N LEU A 750 23.44 -13.71 -26.13
CA LEU A 750 23.42 -13.70 -24.67
C LEU A 750 24.66 -14.39 -24.07
N LEU A 751 24.97 -15.61 -24.52
CA LEU A 751 26.13 -16.37 -24.02
C LEU A 751 27.45 -15.66 -24.34
N LYS A 752 27.58 -15.13 -25.56
CA LYS A 752 28.77 -14.38 -25.98
C LYS A 752 28.98 -13.12 -25.15
N GLU A 753 27.93 -12.35 -24.90
CA GLU A 753 28.00 -11.08 -24.17
C GLU A 753 28.14 -11.26 -22.64
N THR A 754 27.79 -12.44 -22.13
CA THR A 754 27.91 -12.80 -20.70
C THR A 754 29.04 -13.81 -20.43
N THR A 755 29.95 -13.97 -21.37
CA THR A 755 31.13 -14.83 -21.19
C THR A 755 32.04 -14.26 -20.09
N ILE A 756 32.40 -15.12 -19.14
CA ILE A 756 33.19 -14.77 -17.95
C ILE A 756 34.15 -15.90 -17.61
N THR A 757 35.26 -15.57 -16.95
CA THR A 757 36.36 -16.49 -16.69
C THR A 757 36.69 -16.59 -15.20
N GLN A 758 37.14 -17.75 -14.74
CA GLN A 758 37.60 -17.92 -13.36
C GLN A 758 38.81 -17.05 -13.04
N GLN A 759 39.65 -16.75 -14.04
CA GLN A 759 40.84 -15.90 -13.86
C GLN A 759 40.48 -14.44 -13.56
N ARG A 760 39.45 -13.89 -14.22
CA ARG A 760 39.07 -12.48 -14.07
C ARG A 760 37.90 -12.32 -13.13
N ASN A 761 36.70 -12.79 -13.51
CA ASN A 761 35.52 -12.77 -12.62
C ASN A 761 35.80 -13.44 -11.26
N GLY A 762 36.44 -14.61 -11.26
CA GLY A 762 36.75 -15.34 -10.02
C GLY A 762 37.81 -14.68 -9.13
N SER A 763 38.55 -13.69 -9.63
CA SER A 763 39.53 -12.93 -8.83
C SER A 763 38.89 -11.88 -7.91
N VAL A 764 37.66 -11.47 -8.20
CA VAL A 764 36.94 -10.46 -7.42
C VAL A 764 36.27 -11.14 -6.21
N PRO A 765 36.52 -10.69 -4.97
CA PRO A 765 35.84 -11.21 -3.79
C PRO A 765 34.31 -11.06 -3.90
N LYS A 766 33.59 -12.12 -3.56
CA LYS A 766 32.12 -12.16 -3.59
C LYS A 766 31.56 -12.37 -2.19
N VAL A 767 30.50 -11.64 -1.88
CA VAL A 767 29.65 -11.84 -0.70
C VAL A 767 28.20 -12.00 -1.14
N TYR A 768 27.48 -12.94 -0.55
CA TYR A 768 26.04 -13.11 -0.80
C TYR A 768 25.22 -12.74 0.42
N ILE A 769 24.10 -12.05 0.23
CA ILE A 769 23.12 -11.73 1.27
C ILE A 769 21.78 -12.35 0.88
N ILE A 770 21.37 -13.36 1.65
CA ILE A 770 20.12 -14.10 1.46
C ILE A 770 18.97 -13.35 2.11
N SER A 771 17.85 -13.24 1.40
CA SER A 771 16.57 -12.80 1.95
C SER A 771 15.66 -14.00 2.15
N LYS A 772 15.34 -14.36 3.41
CA LYS A 772 14.58 -15.59 3.71
C LYS A 772 13.10 -15.52 3.36
N GLY A 773 12.50 -14.34 3.41
CA GLY A 773 11.08 -14.14 3.07
C GLY A 773 10.85 -13.90 1.58
N ASP A 774 11.88 -14.01 0.74
CA ASP A 774 11.78 -13.89 -0.71
C ASP A 774 10.97 -15.06 -1.29
N LYS A 775 9.89 -14.72 -2.00
CA LYS A 775 8.98 -15.68 -2.65
C LYS A 775 9.26 -15.85 -4.14
N ILE A 776 10.08 -14.97 -4.71
CA ILE A 776 10.55 -15.08 -6.08
C ILE A 776 11.78 -15.97 -6.02
N LYS A 777 12.93 -15.45 -5.56
CA LYS A 777 14.11 -16.28 -5.35
C LYS A 777 14.06 -16.89 -3.97
N THR A 778 13.41 -18.03 -3.83
CA THR A 778 13.31 -18.75 -2.55
C THR A 778 14.68 -19.01 -1.92
N GLU A 779 14.75 -19.23 -0.61
CA GLU A 779 16.01 -19.55 0.08
C GLU A 779 16.74 -20.73 -0.58
N GLU A 780 16.02 -21.76 -1.02
CA GLU A 780 16.57 -22.91 -1.75
C GLU A 780 17.21 -22.49 -3.08
N SER A 781 16.53 -21.67 -3.88
CA SER A 781 17.06 -21.12 -5.14
C SER A 781 18.30 -20.26 -4.90
N GLN A 782 18.30 -19.41 -3.87
CA GLN A 782 19.46 -18.59 -3.50
C GLN A 782 20.66 -19.46 -3.09
N LEU A 783 20.45 -20.51 -2.30
CA LEU A 783 21.50 -21.46 -1.90
C LEU A 783 22.05 -22.25 -3.10
N TRP A 784 21.18 -22.66 -4.03
CA TRP A 784 21.58 -23.32 -5.27
C TRP A 784 22.47 -22.42 -6.15
N ILE A 785 22.15 -21.12 -6.24
CA ILE A 785 23.01 -20.13 -6.92
C ILE A 785 24.37 -20.09 -6.21
N ILE A 786 24.39 -19.89 -4.88
CA ILE A 786 25.62 -19.79 -4.08
C ILE A 786 26.54 -21.00 -4.28
N GLU A 787 25.98 -22.21 -4.27
CA GLU A 787 26.73 -23.45 -4.46
C GLU A 787 27.42 -23.50 -5.83
N ARG A 788 26.72 -23.09 -6.89
CA ARG A 788 27.25 -23.14 -8.26
C ARG A 788 28.18 -21.98 -8.59
N THR A 789 27.98 -20.82 -7.99
CA THR A 789 28.72 -19.59 -8.27
C THR A 789 29.80 -19.26 -7.25
N GLY A 790 30.05 -20.16 -6.30
CA GLY A 790 31.10 -20.04 -5.29
C GLY A 790 32.53 -20.02 -5.88
N PRO A 791 33.55 -19.87 -5.01
CA PRO A 791 33.42 -19.64 -3.56
C PRO A 791 32.95 -18.20 -3.23
N TYR A 792 32.27 -18.06 -2.10
CA TYR A 792 31.91 -16.77 -1.49
C TYR A 792 32.75 -16.58 -0.23
N ALA A 793 33.26 -15.36 -0.02
CA ALA A 793 34.02 -15.03 1.18
C ALA A 793 33.13 -15.01 2.41
N GLU A 794 31.90 -14.50 2.26
CA GLU A 794 30.88 -14.50 3.29
C GLU A 794 29.50 -14.76 2.69
N VAL A 795 28.63 -15.43 3.45
CA VAL A 795 27.20 -15.53 3.18
C VAL A 795 26.46 -15.02 4.41
N LYS A 796 25.65 -13.98 4.23
CA LYS A 796 24.84 -13.36 5.29
C LYS A 796 23.36 -13.61 5.01
N VAL A 797 22.53 -13.49 6.03
CA VAL A 797 21.10 -13.84 5.96
C VAL A 797 20.27 -12.77 6.67
N ILE A 798 19.21 -12.32 6.02
CA ILE A 798 18.18 -11.45 6.60
C ILE A 798 16.88 -12.25 6.67
N ALA A 799 16.36 -12.46 7.89
CA ALA A 799 15.26 -13.41 8.12
C ALA A 799 13.88 -12.88 7.67
N ASP A 800 13.58 -11.63 7.99
CA ASP A 800 12.24 -11.05 7.79
C ASP A 800 12.21 -10.05 6.61
N SER A 801 12.96 -10.32 5.54
CA SER A 801 12.97 -9.51 4.32
C SER A 801 12.24 -10.21 3.18
N ASP A 802 11.57 -9.45 2.33
CA ASP A 802 11.03 -9.92 1.06
C ASP A 802 12.08 -9.82 -0.06
N HIS A 803 11.67 -9.97 -1.33
CA HIS A 803 12.58 -9.81 -2.47
C HIS A 803 13.26 -8.44 -2.50
N MET A 804 12.62 -7.43 -1.91
CA MET A 804 13.11 -6.06 -1.83
C MET A 804 13.72 -5.76 -0.46
N ALA A 805 14.76 -6.51 -0.07
CA ALA A 805 15.44 -6.36 1.23
C ALA A 805 15.92 -4.93 1.52
N MET A 806 16.24 -4.15 0.48
CA MET A 806 16.60 -2.74 0.57
C MET A 806 15.43 -1.81 0.95
N LEU A 807 14.18 -2.29 0.91
CA LEU A 807 12.97 -1.57 1.30
C LEU A 807 12.31 -2.18 2.54
N SER A 808 12.24 -3.51 2.65
CA SER A 808 11.68 -4.20 3.82
C SER A 808 12.62 -4.18 5.04
N LYS A 809 13.95 -4.26 4.83
CA LYS A 809 14.97 -4.31 5.90
C LYS A 809 16.22 -3.44 5.61
N PRO A 810 16.05 -2.14 5.26
CA PRO A 810 17.16 -1.27 4.84
C PRO A 810 18.28 -1.13 5.87
N LYS A 811 17.93 -0.99 7.16
CA LYS A 811 18.92 -0.80 8.24
C LYS A 811 19.81 -2.02 8.45
N GLU A 812 19.20 -3.19 8.49
CA GLU A 812 19.91 -4.47 8.66
C GLU A 812 20.79 -4.78 7.45
N LEU A 813 20.27 -4.53 6.23
CA LEU A 813 21.07 -4.64 5.01
C LEU A 813 22.28 -3.71 5.03
N VAL A 814 22.12 -2.45 5.46
CA VAL A 814 23.24 -1.50 5.59
C VAL A 814 24.23 -1.95 6.65
N THR A 815 23.79 -2.49 7.80
CA THR A 815 24.70 -3.06 8.80
C THR A 815 25.59 -4.16 8.20
N HIS A 816 25.01 -5.04 7.39
CA HIS A 816 25.78 -6.07 6.68
C HIS A 816 26.74 -5.48 5.65
N ILE A 817 26.28 -4.53 4.82
CA ILE A 817 27.11 -3.87 3.80
C ILE A 817 28.28 -3.12 4.43
N LEU A 818 28.06 -2.39 5.52
CA LEU A 818 29.12 -1.67 6.24
C LEU A 818 30.11 -2.63 6.90
N SER A 819 29.63 -3.73 7.47
CA SER A 819 30.51 -4.79 8.00
C SER A 819 31.41 -5.36 6.91
N ILE A 820 30.88 -5.58 5.70
CA ILE A 820 31.67 -6.05 4.55
C ILE A 820 32.68 -4.98 4.13
N ALA A 821 32.26 -3.72 4.01
CA ALA A 821 33.11 -2.61 3.59
C ALA A 821 34.29 -2.31 4.53
N ASN A 822 34.23 -2.76 5.78
CA ASN A 822 35.35 -2.67 6.71
C ASN A 822 36.43 -3.74 6.46
N ASN A 823 36.08 -4.85 5.81
CA ASN A 823 36.97 -5.95 5.49
C ASN A 823 37.68 -5.80 4.13
N TYR A 824 37.19 -4.90 3.27
CA TYR A 824 37.64 -4.66 1.88
C TYR A 824 37.82 -3.17 1.62
#